data_AF-A0A497U2W5-F1
#
_entry.id   AF-A0A497U2W5-F1
#
_cell.length_a   1.000
_cell.length_b   1.000
_cell.length_c   1.000
_cell.angle_alpha   90.00
_cell.angle_beta   90.00
_cell.angle_gamma   90.00
#
_symmetry.space_group_name_H-M   'P 1'
#
loop_
_entity.id
_entity.type
_entity.pdbx_description
1 polymer ?
#
loop_
_entity_poly.entity_id
_entity_poly.type
_entity_poly.pdbx_seq_one_letter_code
_entity_poly.pdbx_strand_id
1 'polypeptide(L)'
;MMVLIILAWAMVYLQFHDRDESLAARQIETGAQALAGRLSEQNLFRLQLLEGISRDPNITALFRLNDRMALREREDQLTQIVPGVLRVRLLTAGQREPDSSVMPHLGYASLELMRQAEKQLQTPPAEVHQFGSAQQYVAMVVAVRSAEDESALGVIHAAFPAGGLQDSVDSVKEYAGRVEVRQVVDRASALVLAMAGNVPPDQQQPDGTLPVSGSIWEVAYWKSSVGKEGFSNDLMLLLPGLVAIVLSAALLFLLAEGMRRALKKDQYSILELMESVMMGKSPTRHMASLLDMQATLEILEHQAREVRTRRIERRAKRKRDAGSRHGITVDEDLFSASDMAEDSRSLPPVRTAALASAPVTAVPVSIFRAYDIRGLVDDTLNEEGVEAIGRAVGSEIYEQGFQTVVVARDGRHSSERLAEALVRGLRGSGRDVIDVGLVPTPLLYFAAHEFTAGCGVVVTGSHNPPEYNGIKIVIGGESLSSEGIQSIYRRIQQGNLLQGDGDFETREIISEYTDRVVNDVSLARGMKVVVDCGNGASSVLATHLFQQLGCEVEELFCEVDGDFPNHHPDPSRPENMQALAKQVVESKADVGFAFDGDGDRVGIVDSTGKIIWPDRVLMYLAMDVLSREPGGDIVYDVKCSRHLANVVLANGGRPLMWKSGHSMLKAKMKETGALLAGEFSGHIMFAERWYGFDDGLYAAARLLEILTLDPRSSAEIFAELPESVSTPEYSVTLKEGECDVIMAALDKQPDLPGARLLRIDGLRAEFEQGWGLVRASNTTPSLIFRFEAEDEDALKLVMDVFRNLLEQVQPGLKLPF
;
A
#
# COMPACT_ATOMS: atom_id res chain seq x y z
N MET A 1 16.16 -52.07 35.18
CA MET A 1 15.01 -51.39 35.81
C MET A 1 14.93 -49.91 35.41
N MET A 2 15.88 -49.05 35.80
CA MET A 2 15.80 -47.59 35.57
C MET A 2 15.48 -47.18 34.11
N VAL A 3 16.12 -47.80 33.11
CA VAL A 3 15.84 -47.54 31.67
C VAL A 3 14.38 -47.85 31.28
N LEU A 4 13.77 -48.89 31.84
CA LEU A 4 12.35 -49.22 31.59
C LEU A 4 11.42 -48.20 32.25
N ILE A 5 11.81 -47.60 33.38
CA ILE A 5 11.05 -46.53 34.03
C ILE A 5 11.10 -45.25 33.18
N ILE A 6 12.26 -44.92 32.61
CA ILE A 6 12.42 -43.77 31.69
C ILE A 6 11.60 -43.98 30.41
N LEU A 7 11.65 -45.18 29.80
CA LEU A 7 10.84 -45.50 28.61
C LEU A 7 9.33 -45.47 28.90
N ALA A 8 8.90 -45.96 30.07
CA ALA A 8 7.51 -45.86 30.49
C ALA A 8 7.08 -44.39 30.72
N TRP A 9 7.94 -43.56 31.31
CA TRP A 9 7.69 -42.13 31.47
C TRP A 9 7.61 -41.40 30.13
N ALA A 10 8.50 -41.69 29.18
CA ALA A 10 8.44 -41.12 27.84
C ALA A 10 7.16 -41.53 27.10
N MET A 11 6.76 -42.80 27.19
CA MET A 11 5.52 -43.30 26.57
C MET A 11 4.27 -42.68 27.19
N VAL A 12 4.24 -42.49 28.52
CA VAL A 12 3.16 -41.78 29.22
C VAL A 12 3.14 -40.30 28.86
N TYR A 13 4.30 -39.63 28.79
CA TYR A 13 4.40 -38.22 28.40
C TYR A 13 3.91 -37.98 26.97
N LEU A 14 4.30 -38.83 26.02
CA LEU A 14 3.79 -38.80 24.64
C LEU A 14 2.26 -38.99 24.59
N GLN A 15 1.71 -39.91 25.40
CA GLN A 15 0.26 -40.10 25.52
C GLN A 15 -0.49 -38.94 26.21
N PHE A 16 0.19 -38.12 27.02
CA PHE A 16 -0.38 -36.87 27.54
C PHE A 16 -0.28 -35.75 26.50
N HIS A 17 0.84 -35.61 25.80
CA HIS A 17 1.06 -34.56 24.81
C HIS A 17 0.12 -34.67 23.60
N ASP A 18 0.02 -35.87 23.00
CA ASP A 18 -0.95 -36.20 21.92
C ASP A 18 -2.40 -35.94 22.36
N ARG A 19 -2.70 -36.26 23.63
CA ARG A 19 -4.02 -36.00 24.22
C ARG A 19 -4.29 -34.51 24.41
N ASP A 20 -3.31 -33.73 24.86
CA ASP A 20 -3.46 -32.30 25.12
C ASP A 20 -3.58 -31.51 23.80
N GLU A 21 -2.83 -31.88 22.75
CA GLU A 21 -3.07 -31.36 21.38
C GLU A 21 -4.49 -31.71 20.89
N SER A 22 -4.93 -32.96 21.08
CA SER A 22 -6.29 -33.38 20.69
C SER A 22 -7.42 -32.65 21.44
N LEU A 23 -7.13 -32.12 22.63
CA LEU A 23 -8.06 -31.32 23.44
C LEU A 23 -8.05 -29.86 22.97
N ALA A 24 -6.89 -29.24 22.78
CA ALA A 24 -6.74 -27.89 22.23
C ALA A 24 -7.42 -27.76 20.86
N ALA A 25 -7.18 -28.73 19.97
CA ALA A 25 -7.77 -28.77 18.64
C ALA A 25 -9.30 -28.86 18.63
N ARG A 26 -9.92 -29.41 19.68
CA ARG A 26 -11.38 -29.45 19.87
C ARG A 26 -11.93 -28.20 20.53
N GLN A 27 -11.16 -27.58 21.43
CA GLN A 27 -11.54 -26.34 22.11
C GLN A 27 -11.68 -25.18 21.12
N ILE A 28 -10.70 -24.98 20.24
CA ILE A 28 -10.74 -23.91 19.22
C ILE A 28 -11.93 -24.08 18.25
N GLU A 29 -12.21 -25.32 17.82
CA GLU A 29 -13.35 -25.65 16.96
C GLU A 29 -14.69 -25.41 17.66
N THR A 30 -14.80 -25.78 18.95
CA THR A 30 -15.99 -25.48 19.78
C THR A 30 -16.16 -23.97 20.00
N GLY A 31 -15.06 -23.23 20.19
CA GLY A 31 -15.05 -21.78 20.28
C GLY A 31 -15.55 -21.10 19.00
N ALA A 32 -15.05 -21.54 17.84
CA ALA A 32 -15.49 -21.06 16.53
C ALA A 32 -16.98 -21.35 16.27
N GLN A 33 -17.48 -22.54 16.63
CA GLN A 33 -18.91 -22.88 16.56
C GLN A 33 -19.76 -21.98 17.48
N ALA A 34 -19.31 -21.74 18.71
CA ALA A 34 -20.02 -20.88 19.65
C ALA A 34 -20.03 -19.40 19.21
N LEU A 35 -18.95 -18.94 18.56
CA LEU A 35 -18.87 -17.60 17.97
C LEU A 35 -19.81 -17.45 16.76
N ALA A 36 -19.75 -18.39 15.80
CA ALA A 36 -20.63 -18.40 14.63
C ALA A 36 -22.11 -18.44 15.04
N GLY A 37 -22.45 -19.22 16.07
CA GLY A 37 -23.78 -19.25 16.69
C GLY A 37 -24.22 -17.89 17.23
N ARG A 38 -23.42 -17.24 18.09
CA ARG A 38 -23.74 -15.91 18.66
C ARG A 38 -23.95 -14.84 17.58
N LEU A 39 -23.06 -14.78 16.58
CA LEU A 39 -23.18 -13.83 15.47
C LEU A 39 -24.42 -14.12 14.61
N SER A 40 -24.75 -15.40 14.39
CA SER A 40 -25.97 -15.82 13.67
C SER A 40 -27.24 -15.38 14.40
N GLU A 41 -27.33 -15.64 15.72
CA GLU A 41 -28.47 -15.23 16.54
C GLU A 41 -28.64 -13.70 16.54
N GLN A 42 -27.54 -12.95 16.67
CA GLN A 42 -27.54 -11.49 16.67
C GLN A 42 -27.98 -10.90 15.31
N ASN A 43 -27.50 -11.46 14.20
CA ASN A 43 -27.86 -11.01 12.86
C ASN A 43 -29.31 -11.36 12.52
N LEU A 44 -29.75 -12.60 12.78
CA LEU A 44 -31.14 -13.01 12.55
C LEU A 44 -32.13 -12.23 13.41
N PHE A 45 -31.81 -11.92 14.67
CA PHE A 45 -32.66 -11.08 15.53
C PHE A 45 -32.83 -9.66 14.97
N ARG A 46 -31.74 -9.03 14.50
CA ARG A 46 -31.78 -7.69 13.88
C ARG A 46 -32.61 -7.69 12.59
N LEU A 47 -32.43 -8.69 11.72
CA LEU A 47 -33.20 -8.81 10.49
C LEU A 47 -34.69 -9.04 10.77
N GLN A 48 -35.05 -9.91 11.72
CA GLN A 48 -36.44 -10.12 12.14
C GLN A 48 -37.09 -8.86 12.72
N LEU A 49 -36.33 -8.05 13.46
CA LEU A 49 -36.82 -6.76 13.95
C LEU A 49 -37.10 -5.78 12.80
N LEU A 50 -36.19 -5.68 11.82
CA LEU A 50 -36.36 -4.83 10.64
C LEU A 50 -37.49 -5.30 9.72
N GLU A 51 -37.70 -6.62 9.57
CA GLU A 51 -38.87 -7.20 8.90
C GLU A 51 -40.19 -7.00 9.65
N GLY A 52 -40.15 -6.89 10.98
CA GLY A 52 -41.31 -6.45 11.77
C GLY A 52 -41.66 -5.00 11.47
N ILE A 53 -40.65 -4.13 11.35
CA ILE A 53 -40.81 -2.69 11.07
C ILE A 53 -41.24 -2.46 9.60
N SER A 54 -40.72 -3.21 8.62
CA SER A 54 -41.12 -3.06 7.21
C SER A 54 -42.56 -3.46 6.92
N ARG A 55 -43.21 -4.14 7.87
CA ARG A 55 -44.62 -4.53 7.85
C ARG A 55 -45.54 -3.61 8.68
N ASP A 56 -45.02 -2.52 9.26
CA ASP A 56 -45.82 -1.47 9.93
C ASP A 56 -46.67 -0.73 8.88
N PRO A 57 -48.02 -0.80 8.93
CA PRO A 57 -48.89 -0.13 7.95
C PRO A 57 -48.69 1.39 7.88
N ASN A 58 -48.21 2.01 8.98
CA ASN A 58 -47.89 3.44 9.00
C ASN A 58 -46.67 3.75 8.11
N ILE A 59 -45.66 2.87 8.10
CA ILE A 59 -44.47 3.03 7.26
C ILE A 59 -44.83 2.77 5.79
N THR A 60 -45.63 1.74 5.49
CA THR A 60 -46.17 1.52 4.14
C THR A 60 -46.98 2.73 3.64
N ALA A 61 -47.76 3.37 4.51
CA ALA A 61 -48.52 4.58 4.17
C ALA A 61 -47.60 5.79 3.89
N LEU A 62 -46.54 6.00 4.67
CA LEU A 62 -45.56 7.08 4.45
C LEU A 62 -44.87 6.95 3.08
N PHE A 63 -44.44 5.73 2.70
CA PHE A 63 -43.86 5.50 1.37
C PHE A 63 -44.88 5.72 0.24
N ARG A 64 -46.14 5.30 0.41
CA ARG A 64 -47.22 5.55 -0.57
C ARG A 64 -47.56 7.05 -0.74
N LEU A 65 -47.37 7.86 0.31
CA LEU A 65 -47.57 9.31 0.26
C LEU A 65 -46.33 10.08 -0.26
N ASN A 66 -45.14 9.47 -0.25
CA ASN A 66 -43.86 10.07 -0.65
C ASN A 66 -43.52 11.38 0.10
N ASP A 67 -43.97 11.51 1.36
CA ASP A 67 -43.67 12.66 2.20
C ASP A 67 -42.26 12.54 2.80
N ARG A 68 -41.31 13.23 2.17
CA ARG A 68 -39.89 13.26 2.59
C ARG A 68 -39.65 13.89 3.97
N MET A 69 -40.56 14.70 4.50
CA MET A 69 -40.42 15.24 5.86
C MET A 69 -40.91 14.22 6.89
N ALA A 70 -42.09 13.63 6.67
CA ALA A 70 -42.65 12.62 7.57
C ALA A 70 -41.82 11.31 7.58
N LEU A 71 -41.21 10.94 6.45
CA LEU A 71 -40.21 9.86 6.39
C LEU A 71 -38.99 10.16 7.29
N ARG A 72 -38.42 11.37 7.20
CA ARG A 72 -37.27 11.79 8.03
C ARG A 72 -37.58 11.83 9.53
N GLU A 73 -38.75 12.33 9.93
CA GLU A 73 -39.17 12.28 11.34
C GLU A 73 -39.26 10.81 11.83
N ARG A 74 -39.76 9.91 10.97
CA ARG A 74 -39.84 8.48 11.29
C ARG A 74 -38.46 7.80 11.33
N GLU A 75 -37.49 8.22 10.53
CA GLU A 75 -36.08 7.76 10.64
C GLU A 75 -35.49 8.06 12.03
N ASP A 76 -35.68 9.30 12.52
CA ASP A 76 -35.14 9.73 13.81
C ASP A 76 -35.80 8.96 14.96
N GLN A 77 -37.13 8.77 14.90
CA GLN A 77 -37.86 7.92 15.84
C GLN A 77 -37.36 6.46 15.84
N LEU A 78 -37.20 5.85 14.66
CA LEU A 78 -36.73 4.45 14.55
C LEU A 78 -35.27 4.31 15.01
N THR A 79 -34.43 5.30 14.74
CA THR A 79 -33.03 5.34 15.21
C THR A 79 -32.93 5.34 16.74
N GLN A 80 -33.91 5.92 17.45
CA GLN A 80 -33.97 5.89 18.92
C GLN A 80 -34.55 4.59 19.51
N ILE A 81 -35.31 3.83 18.72
CA ILE A 81 -36.07 2.66 19.19
C ILE A 81 -35.37 1.33 18.84
N VAL A 82 -34.67 1.23 17.70
CA VAL A 82 -33.98 0.01 17.28
C VAL A 82 -32.71 -0.20 18.13
N PRO A 83 -32.60 -1.27 18.94
CA PRO A 83 -31.53 -1.39 19.93
C PRO A 83 -30.12 -1.45 19.31
N GLY A 84 -29.26 -0.52 19.71
CA GLY A 84 -27.85 -0.50 19.32
C GLY A 84 -27.60 -0.18 17.85
N VAL A 85 -28.54 0.47 17.15
CA VAL A 85 -28.32 1.02 15.81
C VAL A 85 -27.56 2.35 15.89
N LEU A 86 -26.79 2.69 14.86
CA LEU A 86 -26.20 4.03 14.66
C LEU A 86 -27.18 4.96 13.92
N ARG A 87 -27.81 4.44 12.86
CA ARG A 87 -28.80 5.16 12.05
C ARG A 87 -29.77 4.19 11.37
N VAL A 88 -31.05 4.54 11.35
CA VAL A 88 -32.06 3.99 10.42
C VAL A 88 -32.34 5.03 9.34
N ARG A 89 -32.52 4.59 8.09
CA ARG A 89 -32.94 5.41 6.95
C ARG A 89 -34.14 4.78 6.24
N LEU A 90 -35.06 5.61 5.74
CA LEU A 90 -36.28 5.22 5.05
C LEU A 90 -36.25 5.77 3.62
N LEU A 91 -35.66 4.99 2.72
CA LEU A 91 -35.23 5.44 1.40
C LEU A 91 -36.25 4.99 0.33
N THR A 92 -36.72 5.92 -0.49
CA THR A 92 -37.76 5.64 -1.51
C THR A 92 -37.20 4.78 -2.64
N ALA A 93 -38.02 3.87 -3.18
CA ALA A 93 -37.55 2.93 -4.19
C ALA A 93 -36.94 3.65 -5.41
N GLY A 94 -35.77 3.18 -5.86
CA GLY A 94 -35.02 3.78 -6.96
C GLY A 94 -34.16 5.00 -6.58
N GLN A 95 -34.00 5.35 -5.31
CA GLN A 95 -33.02 6.33 -4.85
C GLN A 95 -31.58 5.79 -5.03
N ARG A 96 -30.75 6.50 -5.80
CA ARG A 96 -29.41 6.04 -6.25
C ARG A 96 -28.25 6.98 -5.91
N GLU A 97 -28.51 8.01 -5.12
CA GLU A 97 -27.51 8.99 -4.72
C GLU A 97 -26.93 8.64 -3.34
N PRO A 98 -25.60 8.66 -3.15
CA PRO A 98 -25.00 8.48 -1.84
C PRO A 98 -25.27 9.69 -0.94
N ASP A 99 -25.45 9.45 0.36
CA ASP A 99 -25.72 10.50 1.35
C ASP A 99 -24.57 10.60 2.36
N SER A 100 -23.76 11.66 2.19
CA SER A 100 -22.68 12.05 3.09
C SER A 100 -23.13 13.05 4.18
N SER A 101 -24.37 13.53 4.17
CA SER A 101 -24.84 14.55 5.13
C SER A 101 -25.09 14.00 6.54
N VAL A 102 -25.25 12.69 6.68
CA VAL A 102 -25.49 12.00 7.96
C VAL A 102 -24.50 10.85 8.17
N MET A 103 -23.95 10.75 9.38
CA MET A 103 -23.01 9.71 9.81
C MET A 103 -23.75 8.45 10.31
N PRO A 104 -23.23 7.23 10.06
CA PRO A 104 -22.19 6.92 9.09
C PRO A 104 -22.76 6.99 7.66
N HIS A 105 -21.94 7.40 6.68
CA HIS A 105 -22.42 7.76 5.34
C HIS A 105 -23.10 6.60 4.58
N LEU A 106 -24.07 6.94 3.74
CA LEU A 106 -24.70 6.01 2.80
C LEU A 106 -23.85 5.93 1.52
N GLY A 107 -22.84 5.06 1.50
CA GLY A 107 -21.98 4.83 0.33
C GLY A 107 -22.56 3.83 -0.68
N TYR A 108 -21.89 3.66 -1.83
CA TYR A 108 -22.36 2.84 -2.95
C TYR A 108 -22.65 1.37 -2.61
N ALA A 109 -21.89 0.75 -1.69
CA ALA A 109 -22.20 -0.61 -1.22
C ALA A 109 -23.60 -0.70 -0.57
N SER A 110 -24.00 0.31 0.21
CA SER A 110 -25.36 0.40 0.77
C SER A 110 -26.42 0.55 -0.33
N LEU A 111 -26.13 1.31 -1.39
CA LEU A 111 -27.05 1.48 -2.53
C LEU A 111 -27.21 0.19 -3.35
N GLU A 112 -26.14 -0.59 -3.52
CA GLU A 112 -26.20 -1.91 -4.16
C GLU A 112 -26.98 -2.92 -3.29
N LEU A 113 -26.74 -2.96 -1.99
CA LEU A 113 -27.49 -3.79 -1.04
C LEU A 113 -28.99 -3.43 -1.03
N MET A 114 -29.32 -2.14 -1.14
CA MET A 114 -30.69 -1.66 -1.36
C MET A 114 -31.27 -2.14 -2.70
N ARG A 115 -30.52 -2.04 -3.79
CA ARG A 115 -30.93 -2.52 -5.13
C ARG A 115 -31.16 -4.04 -5.16
N GLN A 116 -30.51 -4.80 -4.29
CA GLN A 116 -30.79 -6.22 -4.11
C GLN A 116 -32.11 -6.43 -3.35
N ALA A 117 -32.31 -5.75 -2.21
CA ALA A 117 -33.57 -5.80 -1.45
C ALA A 117 -34.80 -5.39 -2.28
N GLU A 118 -34.68 -4.35 -3.12
CA GLU A 118 -35.76 -3.92 -4.03
C GLU A 118 -36.16 -5.02 -5.02
N LYS A 119 -35.18 -5.68 -5.66
CA LYS A 119 -35.42 -6.66 -6.73
C LYS A 119 -35.73 -8.07 -6.23
N GLN A 120 -35.27 -8.46 -5.05
CA GLN A 120 -35.41 -9.82 -4.53
C GLN A 120 -36.51 -9.92 -3.46
N LEU A 121 -37.26 -11.03 -3.47
CA LEU A 121 -38.25 -11.35 -2.43
C LEU A 121 -37.60 -11.80 -1.11
N GLN A 122 -36.32 -12.19 -1.15
CA GLN A 122 -35.54 -12.53 0.04
C GLN A 122 -34.80 -11.28 0.54
N THR A 123 -34.81 -11.08 1.86
CA THR A 123 -33.99 -10.07 2.53
C THR A 123 -32.51 -10.37 2.27
N PRO A 124 -31.71 -9.42 1.73
CA PRO A 124 -30.31 -9.68 1.47
C PRO A 124 -29.51 -9.85 2.78
N PRO A 125 -28.38 -10.59 2.73
CA PRO A 125 -27.52 -10.80 3.89
C PRO A 125 -26.93 -9.47 4.41
N ALA A 126 -26.58 -9.45 5.71
CA ALA A 126 -25.83 -8.36 6.30
C ALA A 126 -24.36 -8.33 5.85
N GLU A 127 -23.82 -7.12 5.68
CA GLU A 127 -22.46 -6.84 5.21
C GLU A 127 -21.79 -5.78 6.10
N VAL A 128 -20.45 -5.72 6.17
CA VAL A 128 -19.71 -4.59 6.73
C VAL A 128 -19.34 -3.61 5.62
N HIS A 129 -19.76 -2.36 5.76
CA HIS A 129 -19.46 -1.26 4.86
C HIS A 129 -18.47 -0.27 5.49
N GLN A 130 -17.66 0.38 4.64
CA GLN A 130 -16.61 1.31 5.03
C GLN A 130 -15.57 0.73 6.01
N PHE A 131 -15.29 -0.58 5.92
CA PHE A 131 -14.30 -1.28 6.75
C PHE A 131 -12.94 -0.55 6.77
N GLY A 132 -12.24 -0.60 7.90
CA GLY A 132 -10.96 0.09 8.11
C GLY A 132 -11.10 1.60 8.38
N SER A 133 -12.20 2.25 7.98
CA SER A 133 -12.47 3.64 8.29
C SER A 133 -13.02 3.84 9.71
N ALA A 134 -12.91 5.06 10.24
CA ALA A 134 -13.56 5.49 11.47
C ALA A 134 -15.11 5.47 11.43
N GLN A 135 -15.72 5.19 10.26
CA GLN A 135 -17.17 5.11 10.06
C GLN A 135 -17.71 3.68 9.91
N GLN A 136 -16.88 2.65 9.97
CA GLN A 136 -17.28 1.27 9.63
C GLN A 136 -18.54 0.77 10.36
N TYR A 137 -19.48 0.18 9.60
CA TYR A 137 -20.76 -0.30 10.11
C TYR A 137 -21.23 -1.59 9.46
N VAL A 138 -21.99 -2.39 10.22
CA VAL A 138 -22.76 -3.51 9.69
C VAL A 138 -24.04 -2.93 9.05
N ALA A 139 -24.16 -3.06 7.73
CA ALA A 139 -25.34 -2.69 6.98
C ALA A 139 -26.34 -3.85 6.94
N MET A 140 -27.62 -3.52 7.13
CA MET A 140 -28.75 -4.41 6.94
C MET A 140 -29.84 -3.66 6.17
N VAL A 141 -30.46 -4.29 5.18
CA VAL A 141 -31.51 -3.66 4.37
C VAL A 141 -32.71 -4.57 4.21
N VAL A 142 -33.91 -4.04 4.46
CA VAL A 142 -35.19 -4.74 4.27
C VAL A 142 -36.10 -3.91 3.37
N ALA A 143 -36.70 -4.53 2.36
CA ALA A 143 -37.67 -3.85 1.49
C ALA A 143 -39.02 -3.63 2.19
N VAL A 144 -39.60 -2.45 2.02
CA VAL A 144 -41.00 -2.16 2.35
C VAL A 144 -41.81 -2.43 1.09
N ARG A 145 -42.62 -3.48 1.12
CA ARG A 145 -43.41 -3.95 -0.02
C ARG A 145 -44.88 -3.58 0.10
N SER A 146 -45.51 -3.36 -1.06
CA SER A 146 -46.94 -3.11 -1.18
C SER A 146 -47.74 -4.41 -0.94
N ALA A 147 -48.82 -4.33 -0.16
CA ALA A 147 -49.66 -5.48 0.18
C ALA A 147 -50.64 -5.91 -0.93
N GLU A 148 -50.65 -5.20 -2.06
CA GLU A 148 -51.58 -5.44 -3.19
C GLU A 148 -50.90 -6.14 -4.38
N ASP A 149 -49.59 -5.90 -4.57
CA ASP A 149 -48.82 -6.26 -5.76
C ASP A 149 -47.35 -6.65 -5.46
N GLU A 150 -46.96 -6.74 -4.18
CA GLU A 150 -45.62 -7.06 -3.68
C GLU A 150 -44.45 -6.16 -4.17
N SER A 151 -44.75 -5.09 -4.92
CA SER A 151 -43.77 -4.12 -5.39
C SER A 151 -43.03 -3.43 -4.23
N ALA A 152 -41.75 -3.14 -4.43
CA ALA A 152 -40.95 -2.39 -3.47
C ALA A 152 -41.32 -0.90 -3.54
N LEU A 153 -41.89 -0.37 -2.44
CA LEU A 153 -42.22 1.05 -2.28
C LEU A 153 -41.01 1.85 -1.77
N GLY A 154 -40.11 1.17 -1.07
CA GLY A 154 -38.86 1.70 -0.54
C GLY A 154 -38.12 0.65 0.27
N VAL A 155 -37.10 1.07 0.99
CA VAL A 155 -36.23 0.21 1.79
C VAL A 155 -35.93 0.85 3.14
N ILE A 156 -35.81 0.00 4.17
CA ILE A 156 -35.27 0.36 5.47
C ILE A 156 -33.80 -0.02 5.46
N HIS A 157 -32.91 0.97 5.47
CA HIS A 157 -31.46 0.76 5.68
C HIS A 157 -31.15 0.98 7.16
N ALA A 158 -30.44 0.04 7.78
CA ALA A 158 -29.99 0.13 9.16
C ALA A 158 -28.47 -0.07 9.24
N ALA A 159 -27.79 0.84 9.93
CA ALA A 159 -26.36 0.78 10.19
C ALA A 159 -26.12 0.45 11.67
N PHE A 160 -25.50 -0.70 11.98
CA PHE A 160 -25.12 -1.09 13.34
C PHE A 160 -23.59 -0.96 13.55
N PRO A 161 -23.09 -0.74 14.77
CA PRO A 161 -21.65 -0.65 15.02
C PRO A 161 -20.91 -1.95 14.65
N ALA A 162 -19.82 -1.83 13.87
CA ALA A 162 -18.98 -2.98 13.53
C ALA A 162 -18.01 -3.40 14.66
N GLY A 163 -17.68 -2.50 15.60
CA GLY A 163 -16.68 -2.75 16.65
C GLY A 163 -16.96 -4.00 17.52
N GLY A 164 -18.24 -4.31 17.75
CA GLY A 164 -18.65 -5.50 18.50
C GLY A 164 -18.27 -6.85 17.86
N LEU A 165 -17.80 -6.86 16.62
CA LEU A 165 -17.21 -8.04 15.99
C LEU A 165 -15.87 -8.42 16.65
N GLN A 166 -15.03 -7.43 16.99
CA GLN A 166 -13.76 -7.68 17.67
C GLN A 166 -14.01 -8.13 19.12
N ASP A 167 -14.91 -7.48 19.86
CA ASP A 167 -15.35 -7.94 21.19
C ASP A 167 -15.84 -9.40 21.17
N SER A 168 -16.59 -9.77 20.12
CA SER A 168 -17.08 -11.14 19.92
C SER A 168 -15.95 -12.12 19.66
N VAL A 169 -14.90 -11.74 18.92
CA VAL A 169 -13.75 -12.60 18.63
C VAL A 169 -12.76 -12.68 19.80
N ASP A 170 -12.56 -11.60 20.56
CA ASP A 170 -11.77 -11.64 21.79
C ASP A 170 -12.37 -12.57 22.85
N SER A 171 -13.69 -12.81 22.82
CA SER A 171 -14.35 -13.82 23.68
C SER A 171 -14.00 -15.28 23.38
N VAL A 172 -13.21 -15.56 22.33
CA VAL A 172 -12.66 -16.90 22.02
C VAL A 172 -11.12 -16.95 22.05
N LYS A 173 -10.47 -15.87 22.50
CA LYS A 173 -9.00 -15.70 22.59
C LYS A 173 -8.31 -16.64 23.60
N GLU A 174 -9.06 -17.21 24.55
CA GLU A 174 -8.53 -18.17 25.54
C GLU A 174 -8.26 -19.57 24.95
N TYR A 175 -8.74 -19.86 23.74
CA TYR A 175 -8.51 -21.14 23.07
C TYR A 175 -7.24 -21.11 22.21
N ALA A 176 -6.47 -22.21 22.24
CA ALA A 176 -5.21 -22.32 21.52
C ALA A 176 -5.43 -22.51 20.00
N GLY A 177 -5.32 -21.41 19.24
CA GLY A 177 -5.40 -21.39 17.78
C GLY A 177 -5.50 -19.97 17.22
N ARG A 178 -5.99 -19.83 15.98
CA ARG A 178 -6.46 -18.56 15.41
C ARG A 178 -7.95 -18.67 15.11
N VAL A 179 -8.70 -17.59 15.30
CA VAL A 179 -10.08 -17.44 14.81
C VAL A 179 -10.19 -16.11 14.08
N GLU A 180 -10.86 -16.12 12.93
CA GLU A 180 -11.16 -14.93 12.13
C GLU A 180 -12.66 -14.90 11.81
N VAL A 181 -13.29 -13.73 11.93
CA VAL A 181 -14.57 -13.44 11.26
C VAL A 181 -14.23 -12.80 9.92
N ARG A 182 -14.72 -13.40 8.83
CA ARG A 182 -14.44 -12.97 7.45
C ARG A 182 -15.72 -12.64 6.71
N GLN A 183 -15.67 -11.64 5.84
CA GLN A 183 -16.69 -11.34 4.84
C GLN A 183 -16.26 -11.88 3.48
N VAL A 184 -17.10 -12.71 2.86
CA VAL A 184 -16.78 -13.46 1.63
C VAL A 184 -17.79 -13.07 0.55
N VAL A 185 -17.33 -12.31 -0.45
CA VAL A 185 -18.15 -11.89 -1.59
C VAL A 185 -18.04 -12.91 -2.74
N ASP A 186 -16.84 -13.45 -2.96
CA ASP A 186 -16.58 -14.64 -3.76
C ASP A 186 -15.48 -15.49 -3.11
N ARG A 187 -15.36 -16.77 -3.50
CA ARG A 187 -14.46 -17.76 -2.88
C ARG A 187 -12.96 -17.47 -3.03
N ALA A 188 -12.59 -16.48 -3.84
CA ALA A 188 -11.20 -16.08 -4.07
C ALA A 188 -10.71 -15.00 -3.09
N SER A 189 -11.60 -14.17 -2.53
CA SER A 189 -11.22 -13.01 -1.71
C SER A 189 -12.13 -12.86 -0.48
N ALA A 190 -11.51 -12.95 0.70
CA ALA A 190 -12.18 -12.90 2.00
C ALA A 190 -11.61 -11.76 2.86
N LEU A 191 -12.45 -10.77 3.19
CA LEU A 191 -12.08 -9.61 3.99
C LEU A 191 -12.12 -9.97 5.49
N VAL A 192 -11.00 -9.87 6.19
CA VAL A 192 -10.91 -10.19 7.63
C VAL A 192 -11.49 -9.04 8.44
N LEU A 193 -12.65 -9.26 9.08
CA LEU A 193 -13.39 -8.24 9.83
C LEU A 193 -12.93 -8.10 11.29
N ALA A 194 -12.54 -9.22 11.91
CA ALA A 194 -12.06 -9.30 13.29
C ALA A 194 -11.25 -10.59 13.47
N MET A 195 -10.23 -10.58 14.36
CA MET A 195 -9.38 -11.76 14.58
C MET A 195 -8.83 -11.87 16.02
N ALA A 196 -8.56 -13.11 16.44
CA ALA A 196 -7.82 -13.42 17.66
C ALA A 196 -6.89 -14.63 17.43
N GLY A 197 -5.78 -14.65 18.16
CA GLY A 197 -4.73 -15.66 18.02
C GLY A 197 -3.79 -15.40 16.83
N ASN A 198 -2.73 -16.22 16.76
CA ASN A 198 -1.65 -16.07 15.78
C ASN A 198 -1.73 -17.16 14.70
N VAL A 199 -1.32 -16.83 13.47
CA VAL A 199 -1.21 -17.80 12.37
C VAL A 199 -0.04 -18.76 12.64
N PRO A 200 -0.21 -20.07 12.45
CA PRO A 200 0.93 -20.96 12.25
C PRO A 200 1.70 -20.54 10.98
N PRO A 201 3.05 -20.41 11.02
CA PRO A 201 3.82 -19.90 9.89
C PRO A 201 3.75 -20.78 8.64
N ASP A 202 3.40 -22.06 8.81
CA ASP A 202 3.35 -23.08 7.76
C ASP A 202 2.02 -23.12 6.98
N GLN A 203 0.95 -22.46 7.43
CA GLN A 203 -0.42 -22.83 7.05
C GLN A 203 -1.34 -21.64 6.71
N GLN A 204 -1.45 -21.31 5.42
CA GLN A 204 -2.27 -20.21 4.91
C GLN A 204 -3.79 -20.50 4.87
N GLN A 205 -4.21 -21.77 4.76
CA GLN A 205 -5.62 -22.16 4.71
C GLN A 205 -6.15 -22.59 6.09
N PRO A 206 -7.40 -22.26 6.46
CA PRO A 206 -8.01 -22.69 7.72
C PRO A 206 -8.26 -24.20 7.78
N ASP A 207 -8.26 -24.77 8.98
CA ASP A 207 -8.65 -26.17 9.22
C ASP A 207 -10.17 -26.38 9.10
N GLY A 208 -10.94 -25.30 9.14
CA GLY A 208 -12.36 -25.29 8.83
C GLY A 208 -12.95 -23.88 8.83
N THR A 209 -14.08 -23.71 8.14
CA THR A 209 -14.89 -22.48 8.20
C THR A 209 -16.34 -22.81 8.51
N LEU A 210 -17.04 -21.86 9.12
CA LEU A 210 -18.40 -22.02 9.65
C LEU A 210 -19.24 -20.80 9.24
N PRO A 211 -20.34 -20.96 8.48
CA PRO A 211 -21.14 -19.83 8.01
C PRO A 211 -21.89 -19.14 9.15
N VAL A 212 -21.98 -17.81 9.08
CA VAL A 212 -22.80 -16.98 9.98
C VAL A 212 -24.14 -16.69 9.30
N SER A 213 -25.23 -17.19 9.89
CA SER A 213 -26.58 -17.04 9.32
C SER A 213 -27.02 -15.57 9.28
N GLY A 214 -27.59 -15.14 8.15
CA GLY A 214 -28.06 -13.76 7.96
C GLY A 214 -26.98 -12.76 7.53
N SER A 215 -25.78 -13.23 7.16
CA SER A 215 -24.68 -12.41 6.64
C SER A 215 -23.87 -13.16 5.58
N ILE A 216 -23.08 -12.45 4.78
CA ILE A 216 -22.04 -13.05 3.91
C ILE A 216 -20.75 -13.36 4.68
N TRP A 217 -20.88 -13.77 5.96
CA TRP A 217 -19.74 -13.97 6.83
C TRP A 217 -19.49 -15.45 7.15
N GLU A 218 -18.22 -15.80 7.33
CA GLU A 218 -17.80 -17.07 7.92
C GLU A 218 -16.88 -16.83 9.13
N VAL A 219 -16.89 -17.79 10.06
CA VAL A 219 -15.87 -17.92 11.10
C VAL A 219 -14.87 -18.96 10.62
N ALA A 220 -13.68 -18.53 10.24
CA ALA A 220 -12.56 -19.39 9.88
C ALA A 220 -11.68 -19.66 11.12
N TYR A 221 -11.15 -20.88 11.27
CA TYR A 221 -10.31 -21.23 12.40
C TYR A 221 -9.10 -22.10 12.02
N TRP A 222 -8.03 -21.95 12.82
CA TRP A 222 -6.77 -22.71 12.74
C TRP A 222 -6.49 -23.34 14.10
N LYS A 223 -6.18 -24.62 14.10
CA LYS A 223 -5.74 -25.39 15.26
C LYS A 223 -4.28 -25.06 15.54
N SER A 224 -3.94 -24.77 16.80
CA SER A 224 -2.56 -24.42 17.14
C SER A 224 -1.64 -25.64 16.97
N SER A 225 -0.65 -25.52 16.10
CA SER A 225 0.39 -26.54 15.89
C SER A 225 1.47 -26.40 16.97
N VAL A 226 1.23 -26.92 18.18
CA VAL A 226 2.12 -26.80 19.35
C VAL A 226 3.29 -27.81 19.27
N GLY A 227 3.93 -27.93 18.10
CA GLY A 227 4.79 -29.08 17.81
C GLY A 227 5.59 -29.08 16.50
N LYS A 228 6.23 -27.97 16.09
CA LYS A 228 7.23 -28.00 14.98
C LYS A 228 8.61 -27.40 15.29
N GLU A 229 8.75 -26.45 16.21
CA GLU A 229 10.07 -26.05 16.73
C GLU A 229 10.70 -27.11 17.66
N GLY A 230 9.94 -28.17 17.98
CA GLY A 230 10.27 -29.21 18.95
C GLY A 230 11.49 -30.08 18.63
N PHE A 231 11.99 -30.10 17.38
CA PHE A 231 13.17 -30.90 17.00
C PHE A 231 14.45 -30.56 17.78
N SER A 232 14.50 -29.38 18.41
CA SER A 232 15.54 -28.98 19.36
C SER A 232 15.34 -29.57 20.77
N ASN A 233 14.09 -29.61 21.25
CA ASN A 233 13.71 -30.05 22.60
C ASN A 233 13.67 -31.58 22.74
N ASP A 234 13.29 -32.33 21.70
CA ASP A 234 13.31 -33.81 21.76
C ASP A 234 14.71 -34.37 21.99
N LEU A 235 15.74 -33.72 21.41
CA LEU A 235 17.13 -34.06 21.68
C LEU A 235 17.52 -33.72 23.12
N MET A 236 16.94 -32.66 23.70
CA MET A 236 17.11 -32.29 25.10
C MET A 236 16.41 -33.26 26.06
N LEU A 237 15.30 -33.89 25.66
CA LEU A 237 14.61 -34.95 26.41
C LEU A 237 15.39 -36.29 26.44
N LEU A 238 16.26 -36.54 25.46
CA LEU A 238 17.22 -37.65 25.52
C LEU A 238 18.39 -37.36 26.48
N LEU A 239 18.66 -36.09 26.82
CA LEU A 239 19.82 -35.69 27.63
C LEU A 239 19.78 -36.25 29.06
N PRO A 240 18.66 -36.25 29.82
CA PRO A 240 18.58 -36.93 31.12
C PRO A 240 18.81 -38.44 31.01
N GLY A 241 18.35 -39.08 29.93
CA GLY A 241 18.60 -40.50 29.66
C GLY A 241 20.08 -40.79 29.42
N LEU A 242 20.73 -39.97 28.60
CA LEU A 242 22.17 -40.06 28.32
C LEU A 242 23.01 -39.82 29.57
N VAL A 243 22.68 -38.77 30.34
CA VAL A 243 23.33 -38.45 31.63
C VAL A 243 23.12 -39.59 32.63
N ALA A 244 21.92 -40.16 32.73
CA ALA A 244 21.66 -41.31 33.60
C ALA A 244 22.44 -42.56 33.19
N ILE A 245 22.64 -42.81 31.89
CA ILE A 245 23.49 -43.89 31.37
C ILE A 245 24.98 -43.61 31.69
N VAL A 246 25.48 -42.40 31.48
CA VAL A 246 26.86 -42.00 31.79
C VAL A 246 27.14 -42.08 33.29
N LEU A 247 26.23 -41.59 34.14
CA LEU A 247 26.34 -41.71 35.60
C LEU A 247 26.25 -43.17 36.06
N SER A 248 25.42 -44.01 35.43
CA SER A 248 25.36 -45.45 35.72
C SER A 248 26.67 -46.16 35.33
N ALA A 249 27.24 -45.81 34.17
CA ALA A 249 28.53 -46.34 33.72
C ALA A 249 29.68 -45.87 34.61
N ALA A 250 29.68 -44.60 35.03
CA ALA A 250 30.65 -44.06 35.98
C ALA A 250 30.52 -44.72 37.37
N LEU A 251 29.31 -44.96 37.86
CA LEU A 251 29.07 -45.69 39.11
C LEU A 251 29.53 -47.15 39.02
N LEU A 252 29.23 -47.84 37.91
CA LEU A 252 29.74 -49.20 37.66
C LEU A 252 31.27 -49.24 37.57
N PHE A 253 31.89 -48.23 36.94
CA PHE A 253 33.35 -48.09 36.89
C PHE A 253 33.95 -47.85 38.29
N LEU A 254 33.36 -46.96 39.09
CA LEU A 254 33.78 -46.70 40.48
C LEU A 254 33.59 -47.92 41.38
N LEU A 255 32.52 -48.70 41.21
CA LEU A 255 32.31 -49.96 41.92
C LEU A 255 33.31 -51.04 41.47
N ALA A 256 33.58 -51.17 40.17
CA ALA A 256 34.56 -52.12 39.64
C ALA A 256 36.00 -51.77 40.06
N GLU A 257 36.37 -50.50 40.04
CA GLU A 257 37.66 -50.01 40.54
C GLU A 257 37.73 -50.10 42.08
N GLY A 258 36.62 -49.91 42.78
CA GLY A 258 36.48 -50.17 44.21
C GLY A 258 36.73 -51.64 44.56
N MET A 259 36.08 -52.57 43.86
CA MET A 259 36.34 -54.01 43.97
C MET A 259 37.78 -54.36 43.59
N ARG A 260 38.35 -53.75 42.54
CA ARG A 260 39.75 -53.97 42.14
C ARG A 260 40.74 -53.48 43.20
N ARG A 261 40.44 -52.38 43.91
CA ARG A 261 41.21 -51.89 45.06
C ARG A 261 41.05 -52.77 46.29
N ALA A 262 39.83 -53.23 46.59
CA ALA A 262 39.55 -54.19 47.66
C ALA A 262 40.30 -55.50 47.44
N LEU A 263 40.21 -56.08 46.24
CA LEU A 263 40.92 -57.30 45.85
C LEU A 263 42.44 -57.13 45.91
N LYS A 264 43.00 -56.00 45.44
CA LYS A 264 44.42 -55.69 45.60
C LYS A 264 44.82 -55.58 47.08
N LYS A 265 44.02 -54.91 47.91
CA LYS A 265 44.27 -54.76 49.35
C LYS A 265 44.23 -56.12 50.07
N ASP A 266 43.34 -57.02 49.69
CA ASP A 266 43.25 -58.36 50.26
C ASP A 266 44.36 -59.28 49.73
N GLN A 267 44.79 -59.13 48.47
CA GLN A 267 46.02 -59.75 47.96
C GLN A 267 47.26 -59.29 48.73
N TYR A 268 47.42 -57.98 48.96
CA TYR A 268 48.51 -57.46 49.80
C TYR A 268 48.41 -57.97 51.24
N SER A 269 47.20 -58.06 51.82
CA SER A 269 46.99 -58.61 53.16
C SER A 269 47.40 -60.09 53.24
N ILE A 270 47.12 -60.89 52.22
CA ILE A 270 47.56 -62.29 52.10
C ILE A 270 49.09 -62.37 51.95
N LEU A 271 49.70 -61.53 51.11
CA LEU A 271 51.15 -61.49 50.93
C LEU A 271 51.88 -61.04 52.21
N GLU A 272 51.36 -60.03 52.92
CA GLU A 272 51.89 -59.59 54.21
C GLU A 272 51.68 -60.66 55.29
N LEU A 273 50.56 -61.39 55.28
CA LEU A 273 50.36 -62.57 56.12
C LEU A 273 51.42 -63.65 55.86
N MET A 274 51.65 -64.02 54.59
CA MET A 274 52.68 -64.99 54.22
C MET A 274 54.09 -64.51 54.59
N GLU A 275 54.40 -63.22 54.38
CA GLU A 275 55.67 -62.63 54.83
C GLU A 275 55.78 -62.63 56.36
N SER A 276 54.68 -62.39 57.08
CA SER A 276 54.63 -62.43 58.54
C SER A 276 54.87 -63.84 59.08
N VAL A 277 54.41 -64.89 58.39
CA VAL A 277 54.73 -66.29 58.68
C VAL A 277 56.24 -66.54 58.49
N MET A 278 56.78 -66.23 57.30
CA MET A 278 58.19 -66.48 56.97
C MET A 278 59.15 -65.70 57.88
N MET A 279 58.86 -64.43 58.16
CA MET A 279 59.64 -63.58 59.07
C MET A 279 59.27 -63.78 60.55
N GLY A 280 58.21 -64.54 60.86
CA GLY A 280 57.68 -64.74 62.21
C GLY A 280 57.38 -63.43 62.95
N LYS A 281 56.86 -62.45 62.20
CA LYS A 281 56.20 -61.25 62.73
C LYS A 281 54.81 -61.67 63.24
N SER A 282 53.95 -60.74 63.68
CA SER A 282 52.53 -61.10 63.85
C SER A 282 51.79 -61.05 62.53
N PRO A 283 50.83 -61.97 62.32
CA PRO A 283 49.62 -61.54 61.63
C PRO A 283 49.01 -60.40 62.45
N THR A 284 49.04 -59.19 61.90
CA THR A 284 48.01 -58.20 62.21
C THR A 284 46.67 -58.80 61.78
N ARG A 285 45.61 -58.62 62.58
CA ARG A 285 44.29 -59.13 62.21
C ARG A 285 43.73 -58.31 61.07
N HIS A 286 43.82 -58.85 59.86
CA HIS A 286 43.24 -58.26 58.66
C HIS A 286 41.77 -58.67 58.58
N MET A 287 40.85 -57.70 58.69
CA MET A 287 39.50 -57.90 58.14
C MET A 287 39.59 -57.81 56.62
N ALA A 288 38.91 -58.73 55.95
CA ALA A 288 38.84 -58.71 54.49
C ALA A 288 38.09 -57.47 53.99
N SER A 289 38.51 -56.94 52.85
CA SER A 289 37.80 -55.91 52.11
C SER A 289 36.65 -56.52 51.29
N LEU A 290 36.75 -57.80 50.95
CA LEU A 290 35.73 -58.62 50.31
C LEU A 290 35.31 -59.77 51.25
N LEU A 291 34.00 -59.93 51.49
CA LEU A 291 33.48 -60.84 52.52
C LEU A 291 33.95 -62.30 52.34
N ASP A 292 34.00 -62.77 51.10
CA ASP A 292 34.40 -64.15 50.76
C ASP A 292 35.89 -64.44 51.05
N MET A 293 36.73 -63.40 51.08
CA MET A 293 38.16 -63.52 51.40
C MET A 293 38.43 -63.63 52.91
N GLN A 294 37.43 -63.34 53.76
CA GLN A 294 37.52 -63.41 55.22
C GLN A 294 37.92 -64.81 55.69
N ALA A 295 37.28 -65.87 55.16
CA ALA A 295 37.59 -67.25 55.55
C ALA A 295 39.03 -67.64 55.23
N THR A 296 39.52 -67.26 54.05
CA THR A 296 40.91 -67.49 53.60
C THR A 296 41.92 -66.76 54.49
N LEU A 297 41.63 -65.50 54.85
CA LEU A 297 42.47 -64.69 55.73
C LEU A 297 42.48 -65.22 57.17
N GLU A 298 41.36 -65.72 57.69
CA GLU A 298 41.30 -66.30 59.05
C GLU A 298 42.04 -67.65 59.15
N ILE A 299 42.01 -68.48 58.10
CA ILE A 299 42.83 -69.71 58.01
C ILE A 299 44.33 -69.38 57.99
N LEU A 300 44.75 -68.41 57.18
CA LEU A 300 46.14 -67.94 57.11
C LEU A 300 46.60 -67.30 58.42
N GLU A 301 45.74 -66.49 59.05
CA GLU A 301 46.03 -65.90 60.36
C GLU A 301 46.20 -66.98 61.45
N HIS A 302 45.42 -68.06 61.43
CA HIS A 302 45.56 -69.15 62.40
C HIS A 302 46.96 -69.79 62.32
N GLN A 303 47.42 -70.16 61.11
CA GLN A 303 48.77 -70.70 60.90
C GLN A 303 49.86 -69.67 61.25
N ALA A 304 49.66 -68.39 60.91
CA ALA A 304 50.60 -67.32 61.26
C ALA A 304 50.71 -67.08 62.77
N ARG A 305 49.63 -67.27 63.54
CA ARG A 305 49.66 -67.20 65.01
C ARG A 305 50.44 -68.38 65.61
N GLU A 306 50.29 -69.60 65.10
CA GLU A 306 51.12 -70.76 65.52
C GLU A 306 52.62 -70.55 65.23
N VAL A 307 52.97 -69.98 64.07
CA VAL A 307 54.37 -69.72 63.73
C VAL A 307 54.97 -68.56 64.54
N ARG A 308 54.16 -67.56 64.93
CA ARG A 308 54.59 -66.46 65.80
C ARG A 308 54.75 -66.84 67.27
N THR A 309 53.92 -67.70 67.86
CA THR A 309 54.12 -68.09 69.28
C THR A 309 55.53 -68.68 69.46
N ARG A 310 56.05 -69.40 68.46
CA ARG A 310 57.44 -69.89 68.39
C ARG A 310 58.54 -68.82 68.16
N ARG A 311 58.19 -67.54 67.91
CA ARG A 311 59.17 -66.45 67.66
C ARG A 311 59.05 -65.23 68.58
N ILE A 312 57.87 -64.87 69.10
CA ILE A 312 57.69 -63.57 69.78
C ILE A 312 58.05 -63.54 71.26
N GLU A 313 58.38 -64.69 71.83
CA GLU A 313 59.18 -64.82 73.06
C GLU A 313 60.54 -64.09 72.98
N ARG A 314 60.95 -63.58 71.80
CA ARG A 314 62.32 -63.12 71.52
C ARG A 314 62.58 -61.59 71.36
N ARG A 315 61.61 -60.63 71.35
CA ARG A 315 61.94 -59.30 70.70
C ARG A 315 61.34 -57.88 71.04
N ALA A 316 60.56 -57.56 72.08
CA ALA A 316 59.88 -56.23 72.19
C ALA A 316 60.73 -55.01 72.71
N LYS A 317 60.73 -53.77 72.08
CA LYS A 317 61.40 -52.53 72.67
C LYS A 317 61.22 -50.99 72.29
N ARG A 318 60.98 -50.42 71.07
CA ARG A 318 61.14 -48.93 70.73
C ARG A 318 60.29 -48.41 69.53
N LYS A 319 60.06 -47.11 69.12
CA LYS A 319 60.03 -45.68 69.66
C LYS A 319 59.11 -44.75 68.75
N ARG A 320 59.31 -43.40 68.63
CA ARG A 320 58.32 -42.36 68.12
C ARG A 320 58.87 -40.94 67.60
N ASP A 321 58.03 -40.06 66.92
CA ASP A 321 57.82 -38.52 66.99
C ASP A 321 57.95 -37.49 65.72
N ALA A 322 57.08 -36.38 65.53
CA ALA A 322 57.06 -35.04 64.68
C ALA A 322 55.93 -34.73 63.53
N GLY A 323 55.52 -33.56 62.85
CA GLY A 323 55.52 -31.99 62.82
C GLY A 323 54.98 -31.18 61.48
N SER A 324 54.38 -29.90 61.42
CA SER A 324 53.96 -29.03 60.16
C SER A 324 53.36 -27.50 60.24
N ARG A 325 53.10 -26.64 59.14
CA ARG A 325 52.41 -25.21 59.07
C ARG A 325 51.94 -24.46 57.68
N HIS A 326 51.43 -23.15 57.60
CA HIS A 326 50.69 -22.39 56.42
C HIS A 326 50.64 -20.74 56.29
N GLY A 327 49.85 -20.00 55.38
CA GLY A 327 49.89 -18.49 54.93
C GLY A 327 48.59 -17.58 54.46
N ILE A 328 48.67 -16.35 53.78
CA ILE A 328 47.68 -15.12 53.56
C ILE A 328 47.83 -14.23 52.18
N THR A 329 47.22 -13.10 51.56
CA THR A 329 46.52 -11.67 51.69
C THR A 329 45.79 -11.10 50.32
N VAL A 330 45.25 -9.88 49.82
CA VAL A 330 44.67 -8.41 50.04
C VAL A 330 44.33 -7.61 48.63
N ASP A 331 43.68 -6.42 48.20
CA ASP A 331 42.58 -5.31 48.41
C ASP A 331 42.28 -4.41 47.05
N GLU A 332 41.62 -3.20 46.68
CA GLU A 332 41.04 -1.81 47.12
C GLU A 332 39.99 -1.00 46.10
N ASP A 333 39.70 0.39 46.04
CA ASP A 333 38.52 1.23 45.39
C ASP A 333 38.78 2.71 44.69
N LEU A 334 38.03 3.86 44.29
CA LEU A 334 36.69 4.69 44.34
C LEU A 334 36.68 6.11 43.45
N PHE A 335 35.81 7.20 43.12
CA PHE A 335 34.37 7.79 42.86
C PHE A 335 34.21 9.30 42.18
N SER A 336 33.03 9.92 41.69
CA SER A 336 32.60 11.45 41.52
C SER A 336 31.40 11.98 40.52
N ALA A 337 30.74 13.24 40.60
CA ALA A 337 29.74 13.97 39.61
C ALA A 337 29.05 15.45 39.88
N SER A 338 28.46 16.29 38.90
CA SER A 338 27.54 17.58 38.99
C SER A 338 27.25 18.49 37.65
N ASP A 339 26.45 19.62 37.38
CA ASP A 339 25.02 20.22 37.53
C ASP A 339 24.60 21.66 36.79
N MET A 340 23.27 22.07 36.58
CA MET A 340 22.40 23.36 36.28
C MET A 340 22.26 24.44 35.05
N ALA A 341 20.98 24.82 34.66
CA ALA A 341 20.31 26.15 34.17
C ALA A 341 19.96 26.59 32.67
N GLU A 342 18.97 27.53 32.45
CA GLU A 342 18.26 27.97 31.16
C GLU A 342 18.29 29.50 30.76
N ASP A 343 18.06 29.89 29.48
CA ASP A 343 17.31 31.11 28.99
C ASP A 343 16.98 31.05 27.44
N SER A 344 16.19 32.01 26.94
CA SER A 344 15.41 32.08 25.69
C SER A 344 15.95 32.99 24.55
N ARG A 345 15.31 32.96 23.37
CA ARG A 345 15.40 34.03 22.34
C ARG A 345 14.24 33.98 21.31
N SER A 346 13.91 35.12 20.70
CA SER A 346 12.77 35.30 19.78
C SER A 346 13.18 35.93 18.43
N LEU A 347 12.31 35.78 17.42
CA LEU A 347 12.54 36.23 16.03
C LEU A 347 12.05 37.67 15.77
N PRO A 348 12.64 38.40 14.78
CA PRO A 348 12.31 39.79 14.48
C PRO A 348 11.11 39.97 13.51
N PRO A 349 10.39 41.10 13.56
CA PRO A 349 9.28 41.39 12.65
C PRO A 349 9.73 42.06 11.33
N VAL A 350 9.14 41.63 10.21
CA VAL A 350 9.29 42.28 8.89
C VAL A 350 8.48 43.58 8.84
N ARG A 351 9.00 44.61 8.15
CA ARG A 351 8.30 45.89 7.91
C ARG A 351 7.63 45.89 6.54
N THR A 352 6.30 46.02 6.50
CA THR A 352 5.58 46.40 5.29
C THR A 352 5.69 47.91 5.06
N ALA A 353 6.24 48.29 3.91
CA ALA A 353 6.31 49.67 3.44
C ALA A 353 5.61 49.77 2.07
N ALA A 354 4.41 50.34 2.04
CA ALA A 354 3.63 50.51 0.82
C ALA A 354 3.77 51.92 0.27
N LEU A 355 4.29 52.07 -0.95
CA LEU A 355 4.04 53.20 -1.87
C LEU A 355 4.67 52.97 -3.25
N ALA A 356 4.20 53.73 -4.24
CA ALA A 356 4.59 53.71 -5.66
C ALA A 356 4.28 52.41 -6.44
N SER A 357 3.16 52.43 -7.17
CA SER A 357 2.86 51.44 -8.20
C SER A 357 3.89 51.50 -9.33
N ALA A 358 4.58 50.38 -9.58
CA ALA A 358 5.32 50.17 -10.82
C ALA A 358 4.38 50.27 -12.04
N PRO A 359 4.87 50.60 -13.25
CA PRO A 359 4.07 50.46 -14.46
C PRO A 359 3.62 49.00 -14.63
N VAL A 360 2.34 48.79 -14.90
CA VAL A 360 1.78 47.44 -15.06
C VAL A 360 2.29 46.83 -16.36
N THR A 361 3.17 45.83 -16.26
CA THR A 361 3.61 45.03 -17.40
C THR A 361 2.40 44.35 -18.05
N ALA A 362 2.20 44.58 -19.35
CA ALA A 362 1.01 44.15 -20.07
C ALA A 362 1.09 42.67 -20.47
N VAL A 363 0.90 41.76 -19.50
CA VAL A 363 0.82 40.32 -19.76
C VAL A 363 -0.57 39.95 -20.32
N PRO A 364 -0.69 39.20 -21.44
CA PRO A 364 -1.98 38.81 -22.00
C PRO A 364 -2.78 37.88 -21.06
N VAL A 365 -4.09 38.10 -20.90
CA VAL A 365 -4.94 37.17 -20.13
C VAL A 365 -4.99 35.76 -20.76
N SER A 366 -4.83 35.67 -22.08
CA SER A 366 -4.92 34.44 -22.86
C SER A 366 -3.81 33.41 -22.60
N ILE A 367 -2.70 33.78 -21.93
CA ILE A 367 -1.69 32.80 -21.54
C ILE A 367 -2.01 32.12 -20.20
N PHE A 368 -2.94 32.64 -19.40
CA PHE A 368 -3.32 32.06 -18.11
C PHE A 368 -4.42 31.00 -18.33
N ARG A 369 -4.02 29.73 -18.43
CA ARG A 369 -4.89 28.60 -18.77
C ARG A 369 -5.43 27.91 -17.52
N ALA A 370 -6.00 26.72 -17.68
CA ALA A 370 -6.67 26.01 -16.58
C ALA A 370 -5.73 25.39 -15.55
N TYR A 371 -4.49 25.02 -15.93
CA TYR A 371 -3.52 24.29 -15.07
C TYR A 371 -2.12 24.90 -15.07
N ASP A 372 -1.83 25.78 -16.03
CA ASP A 372 -0.52 26.33 -16.29
C ASP A 372 -0.63 27.74 -16.90
N ILE A 373 0.53 28.35 -17.12
CA ILE A 373 0.67 29.51 -18.01
C ILE A 373 1.32 29.02 -19.30
N ARG A 374 0.79 29.40 -20.48
CA ARG A 374 1.16 28.81 -21.78
C ARG A 374 1.06 29.84 -22.90
N GLY A 375 2.14 30.08 -23.66
CA GLY A 375 2.14 31.10 -24.73
C GLY A 375 3.21 30.88 -25.80
N LEU A 376 3.12 31.67 -26.87
CA LEU A 376 4.15 31.75 -27.92
C LEU A 376 5.30 32.64 -27.43
N VAL A 377 6.52 32.14 -27.60
CA VAL A 377 7.74 32.83 -27.18
C VAL A 377 7.93 34.12 -28.00
N ASP A 378 8.39 35.19 -27.33
CA ASP A 378 8.63 36.54 -27.87
C ASP A 378 7.40 37.31 -28.41
N ASP A 379 6.24 36.67 -28.50
CA ASP A 379 4.94 37.27 -28.82
C ASP A 379 4.09 37.44 -27.55
N THR A 380 3.52 36.33 -27.05
CA THR A 380 2.59 36.34 -25.90
C THR A 380 3.26 35.95 -24.58
N LEU A 381 4.45 35.34 -24.63
CA LEU A 381 5.28 34.96 -23.48
C LEU A 381 6.72 35.46 -23.71
N ASN A 382 7.12 36.49 -22.99
CA ASN A 382 8.44 37.12 -23.08
C ASN A 382 9.05 37.37 -21.70
N GLU A 383 10.33 37.73 -21.65
CA GLU A 383 11.10 37.88 -20.41
C GLU A 383 10.52 38.90 -19.43
N GLU A 384 10.02 40.06 -19.91
CA GLU A 384 9.37 41.06 -19.04
C GLU A 384 8.09 40.50 -18.41
N GLY A 385 7.28 39.78 -19.20
CA GLY A 385 6.07 39.11 -18.72
C GLY A 385 6.37 37.98 -17.73
N VAL A 386 7.41 37.19 -17.98
CA VAL A 386 7.83 36.09 -17.08
C VAL A 386 8.45 36.61 -15.78
N GLU A 387 9.19 37.73 -15.80
CA GLU A 387 9.65 38.38 -14.57
C GLU A 387 8.46 38.95 -13.75
N ALA A 388 7.45 39.52 -14.41
CA ALA A 388 6.23 39.97 -13.76
C ALA A 388 5.42 38.79 -13.15
N ILE A 389 5.35 37.65 -13.85
CA ILE A 389 4.75 36.41 -13.33
C ILE A 389 5.54 35.88 -12.13
N GLY A 390 6.87 35.78 -12.21
CA GLY A 390 7.72 35.35 -11.10
C GLY A 390 7.52 36.20 -9.85
N ARG A 391 7.41 37.52 -10.01
CA ARG A 391 7.14 38.44 -8.89
C ARG A 391 5.74 38.25 -8.30
N ALA A 392 4.74 37.94 -9.11
CA ALA A 392 3.37 37.66 -8.67
C ALA A 392 3.26 36.30 -7.94
N VAL A 393 3.92 35.26 -8.47
CA VAL A 393 4.01 33.93 -7.85
C VAL A 393 4.77 34.01 -6.53
N GLY A 394 5.90 34.69 -6.47
CA GLY A 394 6.65 34.87 -5.23
C GLY A 394 5.89 35.69 -4.17
N SER A 395 4.99 36.58 -4.59
CA SER A 395 4.08 37.30 -3.69
C SER A 395 2.99 36.37 -3.10
N GLU A 396 2.43 35.48 -3.91
CA GLU A 396 1.50 34.42 -3.46
C GLU A 396 2.19 33.45 -2.48
N ILE A 397 3.42 33.02 -2.80
CA ILE A 397 4.26 32.14 -1.95
C ILE A 397 4.51 32.79 -0.56
N TYR A 398 4.80 34.10 -0.50
CA TYR A 398 4.92 34.83 0.78
C TYR A 398 3.60 34.88 1.56
N GLU A 399 2.47 35.19 0.90
CA GLU A 399 1.17 35.29 1.58
C GLU A 399 0.69 33.94 2.14
N GLN A 400 1.10 32.82 1.52
CA GLN A 400 0.89 31.46 2.04
C GLN A 400 1.93 31.03 3.09
N GLY A 401 2.90 31.88 3.43
CA GLY A 401 3.85 31.70 4.53
C GLY A 401 5.16 30.99 4.18
N PHE A 402 5.44 30.74 2.90
CA PHE A 402 6.63 30.02 2.45
C PHE A 402 7.75 30.99 2.01
N GLN A 403 9.00 30.67 2.35
CA GLN A 403 10.17 31.53 2.08
C GLN A 403 10.93 31.15 0.81
N THR A 404 11.19 29.85 0.63
CA THR A 404 12.06 29.29 -0.41
C THR A 404 11.23 28.64 -1.51
N VAL A 405 11.71 28.69 -2.76
CA VAL A 405 11.07 28.10 -3.93
C VAL A 405 12.11 27.47 -4.86
N VAL A 406 11.80 26.28 -5.39
CA VAL A 406 12.63 25.62 -6.40
C VAL A 406 12.28 26.14 -7.80
N VAL A 407 13.27 26.33 -8.66
CA VAL A 407 13.10 26.60 -10.09
C VAL A 407 13.77 25.50 -10.92
N ALA A 408 13.13 25.11 -12.01
CA ALA A 408 13.67 24.18 -13.01
C ALA A 408 13.27 24.60 -14.43
N ARG A 409 13.85 23.96 -15.45
CA ARG A 409 13.51 24.21 -16.85
C ARG A 409 13.59 22.97 -17.75
N ASP A 410 12.79 22.95 -18.82
CA ASP A 410 12.90 21.95 -19.89
C ASP A 410 14.09 22.24 -20.86
N GLY A 411 14.21 21.40 -21.88
CA GLY A 411 15.30 21.45 -22.87
C GLY A 411 15.19 22.48 -23.99
N ARG A 412 14.13 23.31 -24.06
CA ARG A 412 13.93 24.23 -25.18
C ARG A 412 14.93 25.39 -25.18
N HIS A 413 15.29 25.87 -26.37
CA HIS A 413 16.17 27.01 -26.57
C HIS A 413 15.68 28.32 -25.90
N SER A 414 14.38 28.43 -25.61
CA SER A 414 13.77 29.56 -24.90
C SER A 414 13.76 29.41 -23.37
N SER A 415 13.86 28.19 -22.84
CA SER A 415 13.62 27.91 -21.42
C SER A 415 14.69 28.46 -20.49
N GLU A 416 15.93 28.63 -20.95
CA GLU A 416 17.02 29.21 -20.15
C GLU A 416 16.78 30.68 -19.81
N ARG A 417 16.66 31.56 -20.82
CA ARG A 417 16.41 33.01 -20.61
C ARG A 417 15.07 33.29 -19.92
N LEU A 418 14.05 32.45 -20.14
CA LEU A 418 12.77 32.55 -19.44
C LEU A 418 12.87 32.08 -17.98
N ALA A 419 13.67 31.06 -17.66
CA ALA A 419 13.98 30.70 -16.27
C ALA A 419 14.76 31.81 -15.56
N GLU A 420 15.79 32.40 -16.19
CA GLU A 420 16.48 33.56 -15.63
C GLU A 420 15.52 34.72 -15.30
N ALA A 421 14.56 35.00 -16.19
CA ALA A 421 13.53 36.01 -15.95
C ALA A 421 12.60 35.65 -14.77
N LEU A 422 12.19 34.38 -14.68
CA LEU A 422 11.38 33.87 -13.58
C LEU A 422 12.12 34.01 -12.24
N VAL A 423 13.40 33.63 -12.19
CA VAL A 423 14.28 33.76 -11.02
C VAL A 423 14.39 35.22 -10.58
N ARG A 424 14.63 36.17 -11.51
CA ARG A 424 14.63 37.61 -11.21
C ARG A 424 13.31 38.08 -10.60
N GLY A 425 12.18 37.56 -11.08
CA GLY A 425 10.85 37.86 -10.57
C GLY A 425 10.66 37.38 -9.13
N LEU A 426 10.94 36.10 -8.89
CA LEU A 426 10.80 35.44 -7.58
C LEU A 426 11.72 36.12 -6.53
N ARG A 427 13.01 36.28 -6.83
CA ARG A 427 13.97 37.00 -5.96
C ARG A 427 13.58 38.46 -5.76
N GLY A 428 13.06 39.12 -6.80
CA GLY A 428 12.56 40.49 -6.76
C GLY A 428 11.30 40.68 -5.90
N SER A 429 10.62 39.61 -5.51
CA SER A 429 9.56 39.61 -4.47
C SER A 429 10.09 39.25 -3.07
N GLY A 430 11.39 38.97 -2.95
CA GLY A 430 12.07 38.56 -1.73
C GLY A 430 11.94 37.07 -1.39
N ARG A 431 11.63 36.18 -2.35
CA ARG A 431 11.70 34.71 -2.15
C ARG A 431 13.12 34.22 -2.46
N ASP A 432 13.58 33.25 -1.67
CA ASP A 432 14.89 32.63 -1.88
C ASP A 432 14.75 31.50 -2.91
N VAL A 433 15.65 31.43 -3.88
CA VAL A 433 15.51 30.54 -5.04
C VAL A 433 16.60 29.48 -5.07
N ILE A 434 16.18 28.21 -5.19
CA ILE A 434 17.05 27.07 -5.49
C ILE A 434 16.82 26.69 -6.95
N ASP A 435 17.79 26.93 -7.81
CA ASP A 435 17.74 26.53 -9.22
C ASP A 435 18.32 25.12 -9.40
N VAL A 436 17.50 24.18 -9.89
CA VAL A 436 17.94 22.81 -10.23
C VAL A 436 18.20 22.61 -11.73
N GLY A 437 18.14 23.69 -12.53
CA GLY A 437 18.56 23.71 -13.91
C GLY A 437 17.67 22.89 -14.86
N LEU A 438 18.31 22.23 -15.83
CA LEU A 438 17.63 21.45 -16.87
C LEU A 438 17.28 20.06 -16.36
N VAL A 439 16.03 19.87 -15.95
CA VAL A 439 15.49 18.58 -15.46
C VAL A 439 14.04 18.39 -15.90
N PRO A 440 13.54 17.13 -15.97
CA PRO A 440 12.11 16.85 -16.15
C PRO A 440 11.24 17.51 -15.07
N THR A 441 9.99 17.81 -15.41
CA THR A 441 8.97 18.33 -14.49
C THR A 441 8.80 17.51 -13.19
N PRO A 442 8.80 16.15 -13.18
CA PRO A 442 8.78 15.41 -11.92
C PRO A 442 10.00 15.65 -11.01
N LEU A 443 11.16 16.01 -11.55
CA LEU A 443 12.34 16.33 -10.74
C LEU A 443 12.23 17.69 -10.06
N LEU A 444 11.48 18.65 -10.64
CA LEU A 444 11.06 19.84 -9.88
C LEU A 444 10.16 19.43 -8.72
N TYR A 445 9.16 18.59 -8.95
CA TYR A 445 8.21 18.18 -7.90
C TYR A 445 8.92 17.43 -6.76
N PHE A 446 9.90 16.58 -7.10
CA PHE A 446 10.79 15.93 -6.14
C PHE A 446 11.68 16.93 -5.39
N ALA A 447 12.40 17.82 -6.08
CA ALA A 447 13.24 18.85 -5.44
C ALA A 447 12.42 19.78 -4.53
N ALA A 448 11.20 20.14 -4.93
CA ALA A 448 10.30 20.96 -4.13
C ALA A 448 9.86 20.24 -2.83
N HIS A 449 9.73 18.91 -2.85
CA HIS A 449 9.48 18.10 -1.66
C HIS A 449 10.72 17.98 -0.76
N GLU A 450 11.89 17.68 -1.32
CA GLU A 450 13.11 17.39 -0.54
C GLU A 450 13.80 18.66 -0.01
N PHE A 451 13.74 19.79 -0.71
CA PHE A 451 14.48 21.02 -0.36
C PHE A 451 13.61 22.14 0.21
N THR A 452 12.27 22.07 0.08
CA THR A 452 11.35 23.12 0.53
C THR A 452 10.07 22.55 1.14
N ALA A 453 9.12 23.39 1.53
CA ALA A 453 7.78 22.96 1.92
C ALA A 453 6.84 22.76 0.69
N GLY A 454 7.32 22.12 -0.38
CA GLY A 454 6.54 21.88 -1.60
C GLY A 454 6.29 23.13 -2.46
N CYS A 455 7.24 24.07 -2.53
CA CYS A 455 7.15 25.24 -3.41
C CYS A 455 8.10 25.10 -4.60
N GLY A 456 7.56 25.08 -5.83
CA GLY A 456 8.35 24.88 -7.04
C GLY A 456 7.70 25.46 -8.29
N VAL A 457 8.51 25.94 -9.24
CA VAL A 457 8.07 26.49 -10.52
C VAL A 457 8.98 26.00 -11.66
N VAL A 458 8.42 25.33 -12.67
CA VAL A 458 9.18 24.87 -13.86
C VAL A 458 8.80 25.66 -15.10
N VAL A 459 9.81 26.12 -15.84
CA VAL A 459 9.66 26.69 -17.19
C VAL A 459 9.69 25.55 -18.21
N THR A 460 8.56 25.30 -18.85
CA THR A 460 8.34 24.13 -19.70
C THR A 460 7.31 24.43 -20.78
N GLY A 461 7.61 24.07 -22.03
CA GLY A 461 6.64 24.01 -23.12
C GLY A 461 5.90 22.67 -23.22
N SER A 462 6.25 21.69 -22.39
CA SER A 462 5.76 20.30 -22.44
C SER A 462 5.86 19.72 -23.85
N HIS A 463 4.76 19.27 -24.43
CA HIS A 463 4.68 18.65 -25.77
C HIS A 463 4.29 19.62 -26.89
N ASN A 464 4.08 20.90 -26.60
CA ASN A 464 3.77 21.88 -27.64
C ASN A 464 4.94 22.05 -28.63
N PRO A 465 4.70 22.55 -29.86
CA PRO A 465 5.78 22.88 -30.82
C PRO A 465 6.90 23.79 -30.24
N PRO A 466 8.12 23.79 -30.80
CA PRO A 466 9.29 24.51 -30.27
C PRO A 466 9.05 25.99 -29.90
N GLU A 467 8.22 26.69 -30.67
CA GLU A 467 7.88 28.10 -30.50
C GLU A 467 7.01 28.41 -29.27
N TYR A 468 6.50 27.39 -28.58
CA TYR A 468 5.77 27.51 -27.33
C TYR A 468 6.67 27.33 -26.11
N ASN A 469 6.33 28.05 -25.04
CA ASN A 469 6.81 27.76 -23.69
C ASN A 469 5.70 28.03 -22.66
N GLY A 470 5.98 27.80 -21.38
CA GLY A 470 5.00 27.90 -20.31
C GLY A 470 5.60 27.75 -18.93
N ILE A 471 4.74 27.80 -17.92
CA ILE A 471 5.10 27.77 -16.50
C ILE A 471 4.09 26.89 -15.75
N LYS A 472 4.55 25.79 -15.14
CA LYS A 472 3.78 24.98 -14.17
C LYS A 472 4.19 25.41 -12.75
N ILE A 473 3.22 25.61 -11.84
CA ILE A 473 3.43 26.21 -10.51
C ILE A 473 2.88 25.32 -9.40
N VAL A 474 3.66 25.09 -8.33
CA VAL A 474 3.28 24.38 -7.11
C VAL A 474 3.60 25.26 -5.90
N ILE A 475 2.66 25.41 -4.97
CA ILE A 475 2.82 26.15 -3.70
C ILE A 475 2.28 25.28 -2.57
N GLY A 476 3.03 25.08 -1.49
CA GLY A 476 2.60 24.26 -0.34
C GLY A 476 2.25 22.80 -0.69
N GLY A 477 2.85 22.25 -1.74
CA GLY A 477 2.50 20.94 -2.31
C GLY A 477 1.20 20.91 -3.12
N GLU A 478 0.60 22.05 -3.45
CA GLU A 478 -0.60 22.15 -4.29
C GLU A 478 -0.26 22.73 -5.66
N SER A 479 -0.55 21.98 -6.72
CA SER A 479 -0.41 22.47 -8.10
C SER A 479 -1.49 23.51 -8.39
N LEU A 480 -1.10 24.73 -8.74
CA LEU A 480 -2.07 25.79 -9.04
C LEU A 480 -2.95 25.41 -10.23
N SER A 481 -4.23 25.78 -10.14
CA SER A 481 -5.19 25.56 -11.22
C SER A 481 -6.36 26.53 -11.15
N SER A 482 -6.99 26.77 -12.30
CA SER A 482 -8.17 27.60 -12.51
C SER A 482 -8.06 28.95 -11.78
N GLU A 483 -8.81 29.15 -10.70
CA GLU A 483 -8.84 30.40 -9.94
C GLU A 483 -7.47 30.77 -9.31
N GLY A 484 -6.61 29.78 -9.02
CA GLY A 484 -5.24 30.00 -8.55
C GLY A 484 -4.26 30.43 -9.64
N ILE A 485 -4.50 30.08 -10.91
CA ILE A 485 -3.74 30.63 -12.04
C ILE A 485 -4.25 32.05 -12.35
N GLN A 486 -5.56 32.28 -12.25
CA GLN A 486 -6.16 33.60 -12.44
C GLN A 486 -5.84 34.59 -11.30
N SER A 487 -5.52 34.13 -10.09
CA SER A 487 -5.06 35.02 -9.01
C SER A 487 -3.72 35.68 -9.35
N ILE A 488 -2.78 34.93 -9.93
CA ILE A 488 -1.48 35.44 -10.40
C ILE A 488 -1.69 36.55 -11.45
N TYR A 489 -2.55 36.33 -12.46
CA TYR A 489 -2.90 37.38 -13.43
C TYR A 489 -3.47 38.63 -12.76
N ARG A 490 -4.40 38.48 -11.81
CA ARG A 490 -5.02 39.60 -11.10
C ARG A 490 -4.02 40.35 -10.22
N ARG A 491 -3.05 39.67 -9.58
CA ARG A 491 -1.94 40.32 -8.83
C ARG A 491 -1.12 41.24 -9.73
N ILE A 492 -0.76 40.79 -10.94
CA ILE A 492 -0.03 41.60 -11.93
C ILE A 492 -0.86 42.83 -12.32
N GLN A 493 -2.12 42.63 -12.74
CA GLN A 493 -3.01 43.71 -13.18
C GLN A 493 -3.30 44.76 -12.10
N GLN A 494 -3.35 44.35 -10.82
CA GLN A 494 -3.58 45.23 -9.68
C GLN A 494 -2.29 45.88 -9.14
N GLY A 495 -1.11 45.43 -9.60
CA GLY A 495 0.17 45.80 -8.99
C GLY A 495 0.33 45.31 -7.54
N ASN A 496 -0.42 44.26 -7.14
CA ASN A 496 -0.30 43.65 -5.81
C ASN A 496 0.89 42.68 -5.78
N LEU A 497 2.09 43.28 -5.85
CA LEU A 497 3.38 42.60 -6.01
C LEU A 497 4.32 43.06 -4.88
N LEU A 498 4.92 42.11 -4.19
CA LEU A 498 5.95 42.38 -3.18
C LEU A 498 7.26 42.83 -3.85
N GLN A 499 8.10 43.48 -3.03
CA GLN A 499 9.44 43.89 -3.40
C GLN A 499 10.43 43.41 -2.33
N GLY A 500 11.53 42.82 -2.80
CA GLY A 500 12.63 42.35 -1.97
C GLY A 500 13.82 41.92 -2.82
N ASP A 501 14.82 41.33 -2.17
CA ASP A 501 15.96 40.66 -2.78
C ASP A 501 16.17 39.40 -1.92
N GLY A 502 15.71 38.25 -2.40
CA GLY A 502 15.91 36.95 -1.75
C GLY A 502 17.21 36.28 -2.21
N ASP A 503 17.67 35.25 -1.52
CA ASP A 503 18.92 34.55 -1.87
C ASP A 503 18.80 33.72 -3.17
N PHE A 504 19.94 33.25 -3.68
CA PHE A 504 20.04 32.37 -4.86
C PHE A 504 21.11 31.30 -4.64
N GLU A 505 20.74 30.04 -4.87
CA GLU A 505 21.69 28.95 -5.03
C GLU A 505 21.32 28.07 -6.24
N THR A 506 22.32 27.35 -6.76
CA THR A 506 22.14 26.33 -7.80
C THR A 506 22.50 24.98 -7.22
N ARG A 507 21.66 23.95 -7.43
CA ARG A 507 21.83 22.64 -6.81
C ARG A 507 21.43 21.50 -7.75
N GLU A 508 22.28 20.47 -7.84
CA GLU A 508 21.96 19.24 -8.56
C GLU A 508 20.96 18.38 -7.76
N ILE A 509 20.10 17.63 -8.47
CA ILE A 509 19.07 16.75 -7.90
C ILE A 509 19.01 15.36 -8.57
N ILE A 510 19.60 15.20 -9.76
CA ILE A 510 19.48 13.98 -10.57
C ILE A 510 20.00 12.74 -9.81
N SER A 511 21.10 12.88 -9.06
CA SER A 511 21.63 11.86 -8.15
C SER A 511 20.61 11.44 -7.09
N GLU A 512 20.12 12.39 -6.28
CA GLU A 512 19.16 12.12 -5.22
C GLU A 512 17.85 11.52 -5.75
N TYR A 513 17.39 11.93 -6.93
CA TYR A 513 16.21 11.35 -7.59
C TYR A 513 16.47 9.91 -8.04
N THR A 514 17.58 9.66 -8.75
CA THR A 514 17.94 8.32 -9.24
C THR A 514 18.13 7.36 -8.07
N ASP A 515 18.86 7.76 -7.03
CA ASP A 515 19.01 6.96 -5.81
C ASP A 515 17.65 6.69 -5.14
N ARG A 516 16.76 7.70 -5.05
CA ARG A 516 15.44 7.55 -4.43
C ARG A 516 14.52 6.57 -5.19
N VAL A 517 14.65 6.47 -6.52
CA VAL A 517 13.93 5.47 -7.33
C VAL A 517 14.59 4.09 -7.21
N VAL A 518 15.92 4.00 -7.36
CA VAL A 518 16.66 2.72 -7.39
C VAL A 518 16.66 2.00 -6.03
N ASN A 519 16.58 2.74 -4.91
CA ASN A 519 16.43 2.14 -3.58
C ASN A 519 14.98 1.67 -3.26
N ASP A 520 14.01 1.96 -4.12
CA ASP A 520 12.59 1.62 -3.94
C ASP A 520 12.15 0.53 -4.93
N VAL A 521 12.51 0.68 -6.20
CA VAL A 521 12.09 -0.16 -7.33
C VAL A 521 13.06 -1.33 -7.52
N SER A 522 12.58 -2.57 -7.34
CA SER A 522 13.43 -3.77 -7.39
C SER A 522 13.08 -4.71 -8.54
N LEU A 523 13.97 -4.81 -9.55
CA LEU A 523 13.77 -5.70 -10.70
C LEU A 523 14.13 -7.16 -10.37
N ALA A 524 13.18 -8.09 -10.56
CA ALA A 524 13.37 -9.51 -10.29
C ALA A 524 14.16 -10.26 -11.40
N ARG A 525 14.25 -9.68 -12.60
CA ARG A 525 15.08 -10.12 -13.72
C ARG A 525 15.54 -8.90 -14.53
N GLY A 526 16.69 -9.01 -15.21
CA GLY A 526 17.05 -8.03 -16.22
C GLY A 526 16.06 -8.07 -17.38
N MET A 527 15.74 -6.89 -17.94
CA MET A 527 14.94 -6.71 -19.16
C MET A 527 15.71 -5.85 -20.15
N LYS A 528 15.45 -6.05 -21.44
CA LYS A 528 15.85 -5.11 -22.47
C LYS A 528 14.73 -4.10 -22.70
N VAL A 529 15.07 -2.81 -22.71
CA VAL A 529 14.12 -1.70 -22.87
C VAL A 529 14.55 -0.79 -24.01
N VAL A 530 13.60 -0.31 -24.82
CA VAL A 530 13.85 0.85 -25.70
C VAL A 530 13.31 2.10 -25.00
N VAL A 531 14.14 3.14 -24.94
CA VAL A 531 13.80 4.43 -24.32
C VAL A 531 13.79 5.50 -25.40
N ASP A 532 12.62 6.08 -25.64
CA ASP A 532 12.41 7.21 -26.52
C ASP A 532 12.16 8.48 -25.69
N CYS A 533 13.00 9.50 -25.86
CA CYS A 533 12.84 10.78 -25.17
C CYS A 533 12.31 11.89 -26.08
N GLY A 534 12.12 11.66 -27.39
CA GLY A 534 11.69 12.67 -28.35
C GLY A 534 12.48 13.98 -28.31
N ASN A 535 13.78 13.92 -28.00
CA ASN A 535 14.68 15.06 -27.73
C ASN A 535 14.30 15.97 -26.53
N GLY A 536 13.34 15.56 -25.70
CA GLY A 536 12.84 16.27 -24.52
C GLY A 536 13.73 16.16 -23.27
N ALA A 537 13.29 16.76 -22.17
CA ALA A 537 14.06 16.88 -20.93
C ALA A 537 14.43 15.54 -20.28
N SER A 538 13.63 14.49 -20.47
CA SER A 538 13.90 13.13 -19.94
C SER A 538 15.26 12.55 -20.36
N SER A 539 15.79 13.01 -21.50
CA SER A 539 17.11 12.67 -22.03
C SER A 539 18.25 12.85 -21.03
N VAL A 540 18.15 13.77 -20.05
CA VAL A 540 19.24 14.00 -19.08
C VAL A 540 19.42 12.88 -18.05
N LEU A 541 18.45 11.96 -17.90
CA LEU A 541 18.54 10.90 -16.89
C LEU A 541 17.91 9.55 -17.27
N ALA A 542 16.97 9.49 -18.23
CA ALA A 542 16.16 8.30 -18.48
C ALA A 542 17.02 7.04 -18.71
N THR A 543 17.97 7.10 -19.65
CA THR A 543 18.90 5.99 -19.92
C THR A 543 19.68 5.59 -18.66
N HIS A 544 20.19 6.55 -17.91
CA HIS A 544 20.99 6.29 -16.71
C HIS A 544 20.16 5.60 -15.61
N LEU A 545 18.94 6.07 -15.37
CA LEU A 545 18.00 5.49 -14.41
C LEU A 545 17.71 4.02 -14.73
N PHE A 546 17.32 3.70 -15.96
CA PHE A 546 17.01 2.32 -16.34
C PHE A 546 18.27 1.43 -16.36
N GLN A 547 19.45 1.98 -16.65
CA GLN A 547 20.72 1.26 -16.47
C GLN A 547 21.04 0.98 -14.98
N GLN A 548 20.78 1.91 -14.06
CA GLN A 548 20.96 1.67 -12.61
C GLN A 548 19.95 0.65 -12.06
N LEU A 549 18.73 0.61 -12.59
CA LEU A 549 17.75 -0.44 -12.28
C LEU A 549 18.12 -1.82 -12.85
N GLY A 550 19.13 -1.91 -13.72
CA GLY A 550 19.66 -3.17 -14.26
C GLY A 550 19.13 -3.59 -15.64
N CYS A 551 18.55 -2.67 -16.40
CA CYS A 551 18.10 -2.94 -17.78
C CYS A 551 19.22 -2.84 -18.81
N GLU A 552 19.11 -3.62 -19.89
CA GLU A 552 19.79 -3.30 -21.16
C GLU A 552 18.97 -2.19 -21.85
N VAL A 553 19.51 -0.97 -21.94
CA VAL A 553 18.80 0.17 -22.53
C VAL A 553 19.29 0.43 -23.95
N GLU A 554 18.34 0.56 -24.89
CA GLU A 554 18.57 1.00 -26.26
C GLU A 554 17.89 2.35 -26.50
N GLU A 555 18.64 3.34 -26.96
CA GLU A 555 18.21 4.75 -26.99
C GLU A 555 17.57 5.16 -28.32
N LEU A 556 16.48 5.93 -28.23
CA LEU A 556 15.90 6.71 -29.32
C LEU A 556 15.82 8.18 -28.88
N PHE A 557 16.42 9.07 -29.67
CA PHE A 557 16.28 10.53 -29.53
C PHE A 557 16.57 11.04 -28.10
N CYS A 558 17.53 10.42 -27.40
CA CYS A 558 17.95 10.72 -26.02
C CYS A 558 19.05 11.81 -25.95
N GLU A 559 19.17 12.66 -26.97
CA GLU A 559 19.95 13.90 -26.92
C GLU A 559 18.98 15.08 -26.78
N VAL A 560 19.20 15.98 -25.82
CA VAL A 560 18.33 17.16 -25.64
C VAL A 560 18.48 18.10 -26.84
N ASP A 561 17.40 18.29 -27.59
CA ASP A 561 17.34 19.24 -28.71
C ASP A 561 15.98 19.94 -28.77
N GLY A 562 16.01 21.26 -28.61
CA GLY A 562 14.82 22.11 -28.52
C GLY A 562 14.09 22.32 -29.85
N ASP A 563 14.71 21.98 -30.98
CA ASP A 563 14.06 21.98 -32.30
C ASP A 563 13.18 20.72 -32.54
N PHE A 564 13.27 19.70 -31.66
CA PHE A 564 12.60 18.39 -31.78
C PHE A 564 12.71 17.75 -33.19
N PRO A 565 13.93 17.54 -33.72
CA PRO A 565 14.17 17.29 -35.15
C PRO A 565 13.68 15.93 -35.70
N ASN A 566 13.17 15.03 -34.86
CA ASN A 566 12.77 13.67 -35.23
C ASN A 566 11.24 13.53 -35.32
N HIS A 567 10.56 13.60 -34.18
CA HIS A 567 9.12 13.77 -34.04
C HIS A 567 8.85 14.62 -32.80
N HIS A 568 7.61 15.12 -32.66
CA HIS A 568 7.24 15.84 -31.44
C HIS A 568 7.23 14.87 -30.25
N PRO A 569 7.67 15.30 -29.05
CA PRO A 569 7.58 14.50 -27.83
C PRO A 569 6.15 14.58 -27.25
N ASP A 570 5.18 13.99 -27.96
CA ASP A 570 3.81 13.75 -27.49
C ASP A 570 3.45 12.26 -27.65
N PRO A 571 3.66 11.41 -26.63
CA PRO A 571 3.38 9.97 -26.70
C PRO A 571 1.87 9.65 -26.75
N SER A 572 0.98 10.65 -26.61
CA SER A 572 -0.47 10.46 -26.83
C SER A 572 -0.85 10.28 -28.31
N ARG A 573 0.09 10.53 -29.24
CA ARG A 573 -0.08 10.46 -30.69
C ARG A 573 0.43 9.13 -31.25
N PRO A 574 -0.42 8.27 -31.85
CA PRO A 574 0.02 7.03 -32.50
C PRO A 574 1.15 7.21 -33.53
N GLU A 575 1.19 8.36 -34.20
CA GLU A 575 2.20 8.72 -35.19
C GLU A 575 3.61 8.92 -34.60
N ASN A 576 3.72 9.47 -33.39
CA ASN A 576 5.01 9.64 -32.70
C ASN A 576 5.54 8.30 -32.18
N MET A 577 4.65 7.41 -31.73
CA MET A 577 5.00 6.08 -31.18
C MET A 577 5.56 5.08 -32.21
N GLN A 578 5.55 5.40 -33.51
CA GLN A 578 5.95 4.47 -34.58
C GLN A 578 7.45 4.13 -34.57
N ALA A 579 8.32 5.08 -34.19
CA ALA A 579 9.75 4.85 -34.10
C ALA A 579 10.08 3.83 -32.99
N LEU A 580 9.60 4.10 -31.78
CA LEU A 580 9.67 3.20 -30.64
C LEU A 580 9.13 1.80 -30.96
N ALA A 581 7.91 1.70 -31.52
CA ALA A 581 7.28 0.41 -31.82
C ALA A 581 8.07 -0.43 -32.82
N LYS A 582 8.63 0.20 -33.85
CA LYS A 582 9.54 -0.46 -34.80
C LYS A 582 10.83 -0.93 -34.10
N GLN A 583 11.44 -0.07 -33.28
CA GLN A 583 12.72 -0.36 -32.64
C GLN A 583 12.61 -1.49 -31.59
N VAL A 584 11.51 -1.56 -30.82
CA VAL A 584 11.25 -2.67 -29.88
C VAL A 584 11.25 -4.01 -30.61
N VAL A 585 10.58 -4.10 -31.76
CA VAL A 585 10.50 -5.33 -32.57
C VAL A 585 11.82 -5.68 -33.26
N GLU A 586 12.54 -4.68 -33.79
CA GLU A 586 13.83 -4.91 -34.48
C GLU A 586 14.96 -5.28 -33.49
N SER A 587 14.99 -4.64 -32.31
CA SER A 587 15.97 -4.91 -31.25
C SER A 587 15.63 -6.12 -30.36
N LYS A 588 14.36 -6.57 -30.39
CA LYS A 588 13.77 -7.58 -29.51
C LYS A 588 13.80 -7.20 -28.03
N ALA A 589 13.43 -5.95 -27.73
CA ALA A 589 13.24 -5.49 -26.36
C ALA A 589 11.98 -6.11 -25.72
N ASP A 590 11.99 -6.25 -24.39
CA ASP A 590 10.85 -6.74 -23.63
C ASP A 590 9.72 -5.69 -23.53
N VAL A 591 10.06 -4.38 -23.61
CA VAL A 591 9.12 -3.26 -23.54
C VAL A 591 9.78 -1.98 -24.12
N GLY A 592 8.96 -1.04 -24.57
CA GLY A 592 9.38 0.31 -24.96
C GLY A 592 8.68 1.40 -24.16
N PHE A 593 9.40 2.47 -23.83
CA PHE A 593 8.87 3.68 -23.17
C PHE A 593 9.13 4.91 -24.04
N ALA A 594 8.11 5.74 -24.24
CA ALA A 594 8.24 7.08 -24.82
C ALA A 594 7.85 8.14 -23.79
N PHE A 595 8.74 9.09 -23.54
CA PHE A 595 8.47 10.23 -22.67
C PHE A 595 8.02 11.45 -23.47
N ASP A 596 7.26 12.33 -22.82
CA ASP A 596 6.90 13.62 -23.41
C ASP A 596 7.95 14.70 -23.09
N GLY A 597 7.77 15.89 -23.68
CA GLY A 597 8.85 16.90 -23.75
C GLY A 597 9.40 17.37 -22.40
N ASP A 598 8.62 17.25 -21.32
CA ASP A 598 9.06 17.51 -19.95
C ASP A 598 8.91 16.34 -18.96
N GLY A 599 8.58 15.14 -19.43
CA GLY A 599 8.75 13.87 -18.71
C GLY A 599 7.74 13.57 -17.59
N ASP A 600 6.66 14.33 -17.45
CA ASP A 600 5.56 13.99 -16.54
C ASP A 600 4.52 13.03 -17.14
N ARG A 601 4.74 12.60 -18.40
CA ARG A 601 3.96 11.55 -19.08
C ARG A 601 4.82 10.44 -19.68
N VAL A 602 4.23 9.25 -19.77
CA VAL A 602 4.82 8.09 -20.46
C VAL A 602 3.80 7.38 -21.35
N GLY A 603 4.20 7.05 -22.57
CA GLY A 603 3.54 6.08 -23.46
C GLY A 603 4.32 4.77 -23.50
N ILE A 604 3.62 3.64 -23.59
CA ILE A 604 4.22 2.31 -23.52
C ILE A 604 3.93 1.49 -24.77
N VAL A 605 4.92 0.66 -25.16
CA VAL A 605 4.81 -0.31 -26.24
C VAL A 605 5.24 -1.69 -25.75
N ASP A 606 4.47 -2.72 -26.07
CA ASP A 606 4.81 -4.11 -25.72
C ASP A 606 5.88 -4.72 -26.63
N SER A 607 6.38 -5.91 -26.27
CA SER A 607 7.40 -6.67 -27.00
C SER A 607 7.01 -7.09 -28.43
N THR A 608 5.78 -6.83 -28.87
CA THR A 608 5.32 -7.04 -30.26
C THR A 608 5.16 -5.75 -31.06
N GLY A 609 5.44 -4.60 -30.46
CA GLY A 609 5.26 -3.29 -31.09
C GLY A 609 3.85 -2.71 -30.94
N LYS A 610 2.99 -3.27 -30.08
CA LYS A 610 1.64 -2.74 -29.84
C LYS A 610 1.68 -1.63 -28.78
N ILE A 611 1.11 -0.47 -29.11
CA ILE A 611 0.90 0.63 -28.16
C ILE A 611 -0.07 0.19 -27.06
N ILE A 612 0.33 0.35 -25.81
CA ILE A 612 -0.49 0.06 -24.64
C ILE A 612 -0.94 1.40 -24.03
N TRP A 613 -2.22 1.69 -24.15
CA TRP A 613 -2.78 2.98 -23.74
C TRP A 613 -2.76 3.17 -22.21
N PRO A 614 -2.61 4.42 -21.71
CA PRO A 614 -2.43 4.69 -20.28
C PRO A 614 -3.54 4.17 -19.37
N ASP A 615 -4.78 4.02 -19.88
CA ASP A 615 -5.87 3.43 -19.10
C ASP A 615 -5.71 1.92 -18.89
N ARG A 616 -5.12 1.18 -19.85
CA ARG A 616 -4.76 -0.24 -19.69
C ARG A 616 -3.46 -0.43 -18.89
N VAL A 617 -2.52 0.52 -18.98
CA VAL A 617 -1.36 0.58 -18.06
C VAL A 617 -1.85 0.75 -16.63
N LEU A 618 -2.75 1.70 -16.39
CA LEU A 618 -3.33 2.01 -15.09
C LEU A 618 -4.13 0.83 -14.50
N MET A 619 -4.73 -0.04 -15.33
CA MET A 619 -5.32 -1.31 -14.86
C MET A 619 -4.27 -2.21 -14.20
N TYR A 620 -3.11 -2.41 -14.83
CA TYR A 620 -2.05 -3.28 -14.32
C TYR A 620 -1.37 -2.70 -13.07
N LEU A 621 -1.10 -1.39 -13.08
CA LEU A 621 -0.58 -0.67 -11.92
C LEU A 621 -1.56 -0.69 -10.73
N ALA A 622 -2.87 -0.59 -10.99
CA ALA A 622 -3.89 -0.70 -9.94
C ALA A 622 -3.97 -2.12 -9.34
N MET A 623 -3.83 -3.17 -10.15
CA MET A 623 -3.74 -4.55 -9.65
C MET A 623 -2.56 -4.73 -8.68
N ASP A 624 -1.39 -4.20 -9.03
CA ASP A 624 -0.20 -4.21 -8.17
C ASP A 624 -0.43 -3.46 -6.85
N VAL A 625 -0.85 -2.19 -6.91
CA VAL A 625 -1.06 -1.34 -5.72
C VAL A 625 -2.11 -1.94 -4.78
N LEU A 626 -3.25 -2.39 -5.32
CA LEU A 626 -4.35 -2.95 -4.52
C LEU A 626 -4.03 -4.33 -3.93
N SER A 627 -3.04 -5.06 -4.48
CA SER A 627 -2.57 -6.32 -3.88
C SER A 627 -1.91 -6.12 -2.52
N ARG A 628 -1.37 -4.91 -2.25
CA ARG A 628 -0.77 -4.50 -0.97
C ARG A 628 -1.71 -3.66 -0.13
N GLU A 629 -2.51 -2.80 -0.75
CA GLU A 629 -3.42 -1.86 -0.07
C GLU A 629 -4.90 -2.06 -0.50
N PRO A 630 -5.57 -3.14 -0.04
CA PRO A 630 -6.98 -3.39 -0.36
C PRO A 630 -7.90 -2.28 0.14
N GLY A 631 -8.91 -1.92 -0.67
CA GLY A 631 -9.87 -0.85 -0.36
C GLY A 631 -9.42 0.56 -0.75
N GLY A 632 -8.19 0.74 -1.23
CA GLY A 632 -7.64 2.02 -1.67
C GLY A 632 -8.32 2.61 -2.91
N ASP A 633 -8.24 3.94 -3.04
CA ASP A 633 -8.85 4.67 -4.16
C ASP A 633 -7.90 4.75 -5.34
N ILE A 634 -8.45 4.51 -6.54
CA ILE A 634 -7.78 4.65 -7.83
C ILE A 634 -8.53 5.72 -8.63
N VAL A 635 -7.91 6.88 -8.84
CA VAL A 635 -8.52 8.03 -9.53
C VAL A 635 -8.17 8.01 -11.02
N TYR A 636 -9.12 8.27 -11.90
CA TYR A 636 -8.87 8.30 -13.34
C TYR A 636 -9.78 9.27 -14.09
N ASP A 637 -9.36 9.74 -15.27
CA ASP A 637 -10.13 10.75 -16.00
C ASP A 637 -11.32 10.19 -16.80
N VAL A 638 -12.26 11.07 -17.18
CA VAL A 638 -13.43 10.72 -18.01
C VAL A 638 -13.08 10.11 -19.37
N LYS A 639 -11.81 10.20 -19.83
CA LYS A 639 -11.33 9.59 -21.07
C LYS A 639 -10.92 8.12 -20.92
N CYS A 640 -10.65 7.62 -19.72
CA CYS A 640 -10.25 6.22 -19.50
C CYS A 640 -11.37 5.20 -19.80
N SER A 641 -10.98 3.99 -20.22
CA SER A 641 -11.89 2.90 -20.55
C SER A 641 -12.84 2.53 -19.41
N ARG A 642 -14.07 2.10 -19.76
CA ARG A 642 -15.05 1.55 -18.81
C ARG A 642 -14.54 0.31 -18.06
N HIS A 643 -13.60 -0.44 -18.65
CA HIS A 643 -13.04 -1.65 -18.05
C HIS A 643 -12.20 -1.37 -16.80
N LEU A 644 -11.57 -0.19 -16.70
CA LEU A 644 -10.72 0.17 -15.55
C LEU A 644 -11.51 0.14 -14.23
N ALA A 645 -12.77 0.60 -14.24
CA ALA A 645 -13.65 0.53 -13.08
C ALA A 645 -13.84 -0.92 -12.58
N ASN A 646 -14.00 -1.86 -13.51
CA ASN A 646 -14.22 -3.27 -13.22
C ASN A 646 -12.95 -3.94 -12.69
N VAL A 647 -11.77 -3.62 -13.26
CA VAL A 647 -10.47 -4.14 -12.77
C VAL A 647 -10.20 -3.66 -11.34
N VAL A 648 -10.41 -2.37 -11.06
CA VAL A 648 -10.21 -1.81 -9.71
C VAL A 648 -11.14 -2.49 -8.69
N LEU A 649 -12.43 -2.67 -9.02
CA LEU A 649 -13.38 -3.38 -8.14
C LEU A 649 -13.04 -4.85 -7.95
N ALA A 650 -12.62 -5.56 -9.00
CA ALA A 650 -12.23 -6.97 -8.92
C ALA A 650 -11.00 -7.21 -8.04
N ASN A 651 -10.11 -6.22 -7.93
CA ASN A 651 -8.94 -6.23 -7.04
C ASN A 651 -9.23 -5.56 -5.68
N GLY A 652 -10.50 -5.32 -5.34
CA GLY A 652 -10.92 -4.83 -4.03
C GLY A 652 -10.70 -3.33 -3.77
N GLY A 653 -10.35 -2.54 -4.79
CA GLY A 653 -10.20 -1.09 -4.69
C GLY A 653 -11.47 -0.30 -4.97
N ARG A 654 -11.41 1.02 -4.78
CA ARG A 654 -12.50 1.96 -5.10
C ARG A 654 -12.17 2.77 -6.37
N PRO A 655 -12.89 2.57 -7.49
CA PRO A 655 -12.69 3.37 -8.70
C PRO A 655 -13.31 4.76 -8.54
N LEU A 656 -12.58 5.81 -8.93
CA LEU A 656 -13.04 7.18 -8.85
C LEU A 656 -12.78 7.93 -10.17
N MET A 657 -13.80 7.97 -11.02
CA MET A 657 -13.78 8.78 -12.26
C MET A 657 -13.85 10.28 -11.93
N TRP A 658 -12.93 11.07 -12.48
CA TRP A 658 -12.80 12.50 -12.24
C TRP A 658 -12.52 13.31 -13.53
N LYS A 659 -12.32 14.61 -13.38
CA LYS A 659 -12.06 15.56 -14.48
C LYS A 659 -10.65 15.37 -15.04
N SER A 660 -10.51 15.44 -16.36
CA SER A 660 -9.22 15.40 -17.06
C SER A 660 -8.39 16.64 -16.76
N GLY A 661 -7.08 16.47 -16.58
CA GLY A 661 -6.11 17.53 -16.33
C GLY A 661 -5.28 17.24 -15.08
N HIS A 662 -3.97 17.10 -15.23
CA HIS A 662 -3.07 16.61 -14.19
C HIS A 662 -3.19 17.31 -12.81
N SER A 663 -3.35 18.65 -12.76
CA SER A 663 -3.58 19.38 -11.50
C SER A 663 -4.94 19.07 -10.85
N MET A 664 -5.98 18.71 -11.62
CA MET A 664 -7.27 18.24 -11.08
C MET A 664 -7.16 16.84 -10.49
N LEU A 665 -6.37 15.96 -11.12
CA LEU A 665 -6.10 14.61 -10.59
C LEU A 665 -5.29 14.69 -9.30
N LYS A 666 -4.18 15.43 -9.27
CA LYS A 666 -3.36 15.66 -8.06
C LYS A 666 -4.18 16.23 -6.90
N ALA A 667 -4.99 17.25 -7.17
CA ALA A 667 -5.91 17.80 -6.17
C ALA A 667 -6.91 16.75 -5.66
N LYS A 668 -7.44 15.89 -6.55
CA LYS A 668 -8.39 14.84 -6.17
C LYS A 668 -7.75 13.71 -5.36
N MET A 669 -6.52 13.31 -5.68
CA MET A 669 -5.77 12.36 -4.85
C MET A 669 -5.58 12.87 -3.43
N LYS A 670 -5.17 14.15 -3.29
CA LYS A 670 -5.01 14.80 -1.98
C LYS A 670 -6.34 14.92 -1.21
N GLU A 671 -7.45 15.15 -1.91
CA GLU A 671 -8.80 15.20 -1.32
C GLU A 671 -9.26 13.84 -0.78
N THR A 672 -8.95 12.74 -1.47
CA THR A 672 -9.52 11.40 -1.17
C THR A 672 -8.55 10.42 -0.52
N GLY A 673 -7.26 10.74 -0.45
CA GLY A 673 -6.22 9.79 -0.01
C GLY A 673 -5.96 8.67 -1.03
N ALA A 674 -6.16 8.95 -2.33
CA ALA A 674 -5.98 7.96 -3.38
C ALA A 674 -4.51 7.54 -3.54
N LEU A 675 -4.30 6.24 -3.73
CA LEU A 675 -2.98 5.62 -3.75
C LEU A 675 -2.30 5.71 -5.12
N LEU A 676 -3.13 5.77 -6.17
CA LEU A 676 -2.73 5.80 -7.55
C LEU A 676 -3.74 6.63 -8.35
N ALA A 677 -3.26 7.39 -9.32
CA ALA A 677 -4.10 7.99 -10.34
C ALA A 677 -3.44 7.95 -11.72
N GLY A 678 -4.23 8.18 -12.75
CA GLY A 678 -3.70 8.47 -14.08
C GLY A 678 -4.79 8.93 -15.04
N GLU A 679 -4.38 9.61 -16.11
CA GLU A 679 -5.27 10.06 -17.16
C GLU A 679 -4.81 9.59 -18.54
N PHE A 680 -5.76 9.45 -19.47
CA PHE A 680 -5.52 8.86 -20.80
C PHE A 680 -4.46 9.60 -21.66
N SER A 681 -4.03 10.81 -21.26
CA SER A 681 -2.95 11.57 -21.90
C SER A 681 -1.54 11.00 -21.63
N GLY A 682 -1.36 10.19 -20.58
CA GLY A 682 -0.09 9.59 -20.17
C GLY A 682 0.46 10.04 -18.80
N HIS A 683 -0.19 10.99 -18.10
CA HIS A 683 0.19 11.29 -16.71
C HIS A 683 -0.23 10.15 -15.78
N ILE A 684 0.69 9.66 -14.96
CA ILE A 684 0.43 8.63 -13.94
C ILE A 684 1.04 9.13 -12.63
N MET A 685 0.25 9.10 -11.55
CA MET A 685 0.59 9.65 -10.24
C MET A 685 0.54 8.56 -9.17
N PHE A 686 1.65 8.31 -8.50
CA PHE A 686 1.70 7.38 -7.36
C PHE A 686 1.75 8.13 -6.05
N ALA A 687 0.91 7.76 -5.08
CA ALA A 687 1.07 8.07 -3.66
C ALA A 687 1.47 6.81 -2.86
N GLU A 688 1.15 5.61 -3.34
CA GLU A 688 1.77 4.37 -2.83
C GLU A 688 3.27 4.37 -3.16
N ARG A 689 4.10 4.27 -2.12
CA ARG A 689 5.58 4.38 -2.14
C ARG A 689 6.15 5.70 -2.67
N TRP A 690 5.31 6.69 -3.02
CA TRP A 690 5.74 7.91 -3.72
C TRP A 690 4.96 9.17 -3.28
N TYR A 691 5.23 10.30 -3.93
CA TYR A 691 4.92 11.64 -3.42
C TYR A 691 3.59 12.25 -3.92
N GLY A 692 2.77 11.50 -4.67
CA GLY A 692 1.45 11.93 -5.15
C GLY A 692 1.45 12.82 -6.40
N PHE A 693 2.61 13.04 -7.02
CA PHE A 693 2.72 13.79 -8.29
C PHE A 693 2.87 12.88 -9.52
N ASP A 694 2.64 13.47 -10.69
CA ASP A 694 2.80 12.93 -12.03
C ASP A 694 4.27 12.78 -12.40
N ASP A 695 4.67 11.54 -12.70
CA ASP A 695 6.06 11.16 -12.97
C ASP A 695 6.10 9.99 -13.95
N GLY A 696 6.41 10.26 -15.22
CA GLY A 696 6.50 9.23 -16.25
C GLY A 696 7.67 8.27 -16.02
N LEU A 697 8.78 8.77 -15.48
CA LEU A 697 10.03 8.01 -15.25
C LEU A 697 9.84 7.00 -14.11
N TYR A 698 9.26 7.44 -12.99
CA TYR A 698 8.89 6.54 -11.89
C TYR A 698 7.76 5.57 -12.30
N ALA A 699 6.78 6.01 -13.09
CA ALA A 699 5.73 5.11 -13.59
C ALA A 699 6.28 4.00 -14.51
N ALA A 700 7.26 4.31 -15.37
CA ALA A 700 7.96 3.31 -16.17
C ALA A 700 8.81 2.36 -15.28
N ALA A 701 9.51 2.89 -14.26
CA ALA A 701 10.27 2.10 -13.31
C ALA A 701 9.38 1.11 -12.53
N ARG A 702 8.24 1.59 -12.00
CA ARG A 702 7.24 0.74 -11.33
C ARG A 702 6.61 -0.29 -12.27
N LEU A 703 6.35 0.07 -13.53
CA LEU A 703 5.87 -0.90 -14.51
C LEU A 703 6.91 -1.99 -14.80
N LEU A 704 8.21 -1.65 -14.89
CA LEU A 704 9.29 -2.64 -15.03
C LEU A 704 9.32 -3.61 -13.85
N GLU A 705 9.30 -3.11 -12.62
CA GLU A 705 9.25 -3.96 -11.41
C GLU A 705 8.15 -5.02 -11.51
N ILE A 706 6.92 -4.62 -11.80
CA ILE A 706 5.77 -5.53 -11.89
C ILE A 706 5.94 -6.51 -13.08
N LEU A 707 6.38 -6.04 -14.25
CA LEU A 707 6.65 -6.89 -15.42
C LEU A 707 7.77 -7.91 -15.18
N THR A 708 8.76 -7.61 -14.31
CA THR A 708 9.83 -8.57 -14.00
C THR A 708 9.37 -9.73 -13.12
N LEU A 709 8.31 -9.55 -12.32
CA LEU A 709 7.74 -10.61 -11.47
C LEU A 709 7.04 -11.71 -12.28
N ASP A 710 6.54 -11.38 -13.46
CA ASP A 710 5.91 -12.33 -14.38
C ASP A 710 6.96 -12.90 -15.36
N PRO A 711 7.04 -14.24 -15.56
CA PRO A 711 7.98 -14.84 -16.51
C PRO A 711 7.59 -14.69 -18.00
N ARG A 712 6.41 -14.13 -18.31
CA ARG A 712 5.89 -13.97 -19.68
C ARG A 712 6.44 -12.73 -20.37
N SER A 713 6.13 -12.58 -21.66
CA SER A 713 6.37 -11.34 -22.39
C SER A 713 5.35 -10.26 -22.01
N SER A 714 5.72 -8.99 -22.15
CA SER A 714 4.80 -7.87 -21.89
C SER A 714 3.54 -7.94 -22.75
N ALA A 715 3.67 -8.42 -24.01
CA ALA A 715 2.54 -8.61 -24.91
C ALA A 715 1.54 -9.68 -24.41
N GLU A 716 2.01 -10.78 -23.82
CA GLU A 716 1.13 -11.79 -23.20
C GLU A 716 0.44 -11.23 -21.95
N ILE A 717 1.15 -10.47 -21.12
CA ILE A 717 0.63 -9.85 -19.90
C ILE A 717 -0.45 -8.82 -20.24
N PHE A 718 -0.17 -7.90 -21.16
CA PHE A 718 -1.15 -6.91 -21.62
C PHE A 718 -2.28 -7.50 -22.47
N ALA A 719 -2.16 -8.72 -22.98
CA ALA A 719 -3.25 -9.43 -23.66
C ALA A 719 -4.30 -10.03 -22.70
N GLU A 720 -3.97 -10.25 -21.42
CA GLU A 720 -4.92 -10.73 -20.40
C GLU A 720 -5.80 -9.63 -19.81
N LEU A 721 -5.34 -8.37 -19.84
CA LEU A 721 -6.14 -7.23 -19.40
C LEU A 721 -7.33 -7.03 -20.35
N PRO A 722 -8.52 -6.63 -19.86
CA PRO A 722 -9.66 -6.35 -20.73
C PRO A 722 -9.34 -5.27 -21.78
N GLU A 723 -9.89 -5.45 -22.96
CA GLU A 723 -9.76 -4.53 -24.11
C GLU A 723 -11.11 -4.46 -24.84
N SER A 724 -11.37 -3.32 -25.46
CA SER A 724 -12.56 -3.06 -26.28
C SER A 724 -12.13 -2.32 -27.53
N VAL A 725 -12.92 -2.41 -28.60
CA VAL A 725 -12.68 -1.59 -29.80
C VAL A 725 -12.85 -0.12 -29.40
N SER A 726 -11.82 0.71 -29.59
CA SER A 726 -11.89 2.13 -29.25
C SER A 726 -11.22 3.01 -30.29
N THR A 727 -11.70 4.23 -30.40
CA THR A 727 -11.12 5.24 -31.29
C THR A 727 -9.87 5.85 -30.65
N PRO A 728 -8.95 6.40 -31.46
CA PRO A 728 -8.01 7.40 -30.95
C PRO A 728 -8.77 8.62 -30.39
N GLU A 729 -8.05 9.52 -29.73
CA GLU A 729 -8.60 10.81 -29.32
C GLU A 729 -8.80 11.71 -30.54
N TYR A 730 -10.05 12.00 -30.88
CA TYR A 730 -10.41 12.96 -31.92
C TYR A 730 -10.46 14.38 -31.36
N SER A 731 -9.97 15.35 -32.14
CA SER A 731 -10.06 16.77 -31.81
C SER A 731 -10.70 17.57 -32.95
N VAL A 732 -11.57 18.51 -32.61
CA VAL A 732 -12.18 19.48 -33.53
C VAL A 732 -11.84 20.88 -33.05
N THR A 733 -10.92 21.55 -33.73
CA THR A 733 -10.54 22.94 -33.47
C THR A 733 -11.68 23.90 -33.84
N LEU A 734 -11.99 24.81 -32.91
CA LEU A 734 -13.00 25.85 -33.01
C LEU A 734 -12.35 27.22 -32.75
N LYS A 735 -13.15 28.29 -32.71
CA LYS A 735 -12.68 29.60 -32.20
C LYS A 735 -12.81 29.64 -30.68
N GLU A 736 -12.04 30.53 -30.04
CA GLU A 736 -12.14 30.81 -28.60
C GLU A 736 -13.61 31.12 -28.22
N GLY A 737 -14.12 30.47 -27.16
CA GLY A 737 -15.50 30.61 -26.69
C GLY A 737 -16.57 29.81 -27.46
N GLU A 738 -16.31 29.30 -28.67
CA GLU A 738 -17.28 28.44 -29.39
C GLU A 738 -17.46 27.08 -28.68
N CYS A 739 -16.42 26.60 -27.99
CA CYS A 739 -16.48 25.40 -27.15
C CYS A 739 -17.51 25.55 -26.03
N ASP A 740 -17.46 26.65 -25.27
CA ASP A 740 -18.36 26.89 -24.13
C ASP A 740 -19.82 26.96 -24.54
N VAL A 741 -20.10 27.58 -25.70
CA VAL A 741 -21.46 27.66 -26.27
C VAL A 741 -22.00 26.27 -26.62
N ILE A 742 -21.18 25.41 -27.24
CA ILE A 742 -21.57 24.05 -27.62
C ILE A 742 -21.74 23.18 -26.37
N MET A 743 -20.81 23.23 -25.40
CA MET A 743 -20.93 22.47 -24.15
C MET A 743 -22.15 22.91 -23.34
N ALA A 744 -22.38 24.21 -23.19
CA ALA A 744 -23.57 24.74 -22.52
C ALA A 744 -24.88 24.45 -23.27
N ALA A 745 -24.84 24.04 -24.54
CA ALA A 745 -25.99 23.55 -25.28
C ALA A 745 -26.17 22.02 -25.11
N LEU A 746 -25.09 21.23 -25.08
CA LEU A 746 -25.08 19.80 -24.74
C LEU A 746 -25.57 19.52 -23.31
N ASP A 747 -25.37 20.46 -22.37
CA ASP A 747 -25.94 20.44 -21.02
C ASP A 747 -27.44 20.76 -20.94
N LYS A 748 -28.05 21.22 -22.04
CA LYS A 748 -29.51 21.41 -22.14
C LYS A 748 -30.22 20.29 -22.91
N GLN A 749 -29.48 19.33 -23.47
CA GLN A 749 -30.06 18.21 -24.20
C GLN A 749 -30.65 17.16 -23.23
N PRO A 750 -31.79 16.53 -23.58
CA PRO A 750 -32.43 15.51 -22.76
C PRO A 750 -31.57 14.23 -22.67
N ASP A 751 -31.95 13.33 -21.76
CA ASP A 751 -31.28 12.04 -21.60
C ASP A 751 -31.28 11.23 -22.91
N LEU A 752 -30.11 10.71 -23.28
CA LEU A 752 -29.96 9.82 -24.43
C LEU A 752 -30.59 8.45 -24.09
N PRO A 753 -31.58 7.96 -24.86
CA PRO A 753 -32.23 6.69 -24.56
C PRO A 753 -31.24 5.52 -24.48
N GLY A 754 -31.26 4.78 -23.37
CA GLY A 754 -30.36 3.66 -23.13
C GLY A 754 -28.97 4.03 -22.59
N ALA A 755 -28.68 5.33 -22.34
CA ALA A 755 -27.41 5.77 -21.77
C ALA A 755 -27.53 6.21 -20.31
N ARG A 756 -26.48 5.95 -19.52
CA ARG A 756 -26.16 6.68 -18.29
C ARG A 756 -25.31 7.89 -18.64
N LEU A 757 -25.85 9.10 -18.43
CA LEU A 757 -25.10 10.33 -18.65
C LEU A 757 -24.23 10.68 -17.43
N LEU A 758 -22.99 11.08 -17.69
CA LEU A 758 -22.00 11.54 -16.73
C LEU A 758 -21.51 12.93 -17.15
N ARG A 759 -21.83 13.94 -16.34
CA ARG A 759 -21.50 15.36 -16.59
C ARG A 759 -20.40 15.89 -15.64
N ILE A 760 -19.36 15.07 -15.45
CA ILE A 760 -18.22 15.37 -14.56
C ILE A 760 -17.26 16.37 -15.22
N ASP A 761 -16.97 16.14 -16.50
CA ASP A 761 -16.08 16.91 -17.36
C ASP A 761 -16.54 16.68 -18.81
N GLY A 762 -17.30 17.64 -19.33
CA GLY A 762 -18.09 17.46 -20.54
C GLY A 762 -19.24 16.44 -20.38
N LEU A 763 -19.62 15.80 -21.48
CA LEU A 763 -20.70 14.81 -21.55
C LEU A 763 -20.13 13.45 -21.97
N ARG A 764 -20.00 12.55 -20.99
CA ARG A 764 -19.80 11.11 -21.22
C ARG A 764 -21.16 10.40 -21.16
N ALA A 765 -21.42 9.52 -22.11
CA ALA A 765 -22.65 8.72 -22.19
C ALA A 765 -22.27 7.24 -22.25
N GLU A 766 -22.69 6.47 -21.24
CA GLU A 766 -22.38 5.05 -21.13
C GLU A 766 -23.62 4.21 -21.45
N PHE A 767 -23.53 3.41 -22.50
CA PHE A 767 -24.53 2.45 -22.95
C PHE A 767 -24.14 1.04 -22.46
N GLU A 768 -25.04 0.07 -22.65
CA GLU A 768 -24.79 -1.33 -22.29
C GLU A 768 -23.53 -1.91 -22.96
N GLN A 769 -23.34 -1.62 -24.25
CA GLN A 769 -22.27 -2.21 -25.08
C GLN A 769 -21.09 -1.28 -25.38
N GLY A 770 -21.07 -0.05 -24.84
CA GLY A 770 -20.02 0.93 -25.14
C GLY A 770 -20.25 2.31 -24.50
N TRP A 771 -19.34 3.25 -24.71
CA TRP A 771 -19.46 4.63 -24.25
C TRP A 771 -18.86 5.63 -25.22
N GLY A 772 -19.33 6.87 -25.14
CA GLY A 772 -18.80 8.00 -25.89
C GLY A 772 -18.62 9.23 -25.01
N LEU A 773 -17.72 10.14 -25.40
CA LEU A 773 -17.44 11.40 -24.72
C LEU A 773 -17.37 12.56 -25.71
N VAL A 774 -17.88 13.71 -25.29
CA VAL A 774 -17.50 15.03 -25.81
C VAL A 774 -17.14 15.94 -24.64
N ARG A 775 -16.00 16.62 -24.72
CA ARG A 775 -15.58 17.64 -23.74
C ARG A 775 -14.82 18.79 -24.42
N ALA A 776 -14.76 19.94 -23.77
CA ALA A 776 -13.83 20.99 -24.18
C ALA A 776 -12.39 20.63 -23.74
N SER A 777 -11.40 21.00 -24.55
CA SER A 777 -10.00 21.04 -24.13
C SER A 777 -9.76 22.22 -23.19
N ASN A 778 -8.83 22.05 -22.25
CA ASN A 778 -8.46 23.06 -21.25
C ASN A 778 -7.21 23.87 -21.65
N THR A 779 -6.54 23.46 -22.73
CA THR A 779 -5.29 24.06 -23.26
C THR A 779 -5.47 24.66 -24.66
N THR A 780 -6.49 24.21 -25.40
CA THR A 780 -6.78 24.60 -26.79
C THR A 780 -8.28 24.87 -27.01
N PRO A 781 -8.69 25.77 -27.91
CA PRO A 781 -10.09 25.94 -28.29
C PRO A 781 -10.55 24.78 -29.20
N SER A 782 -10.72 23.59 -28.62
CA SER A 782 -11.13 22.39 -29.36
C SER A 782 -12.06 21.49 -28.55
N LEU A 783 -13.00 20.85 -29.22
CA LEU A 783 -13.76 19.74 -28.65
C LEU A 783 -12.99 18.43 -28.83
N ILE A 784 -12.93 17.65 -27.76
CA ILE A 784 -12.23 16.36 -27.67
C ILE A 784 -13.27 15.24 -27.56
N PHE A 785 -13.08 14.17 -28.33
CA PHE A 785 -13.97 13.00 -28.37
C PHE A 785 -13.18 11.70 -28.27
N ARG A 786 -13.75 10.71 -27.58
CA ARG A 786 -13.32 9.30 -27.61
C ARG A 786 -14.55 8.40 -27.54
N PHE A 787 -14.49 7.26 -28.23
CA PHE A 787 -15.53 6.25 -28.26
C PHE A 787 -14.93 4.86 -28.02
N GLU A 788 -15.67 3.98 -27.35
CA GLU A 788 -15.27 2.60 -27.06
C GLU A 788 -16.49 1.68 -27.02
N ALA A 789 -16.39 0.46 -27.54
CA ALA A 789 -17.46 -0.53 -27.51
C ALA A 789 -16.95 -1.98 -27.53
N GLU A 790 -17.88 -2.93 -27.40
CA GLU A 790 -17.61 -4.37 -27.48
C GLU A 790 -17.17 -4.81 -28.89
N ASP A 791 -17.73 -4.20 -29.93
CA ASP A 791 -17.41 -4.45 -31.34
C ASP A 791 -17.56 -3.19 -32.21
N GLU A 792 -17.20 -3.31 -33.49
CA GLU A 792 -17.22 -2.22 -34.49
C GLU A 792 -18.64 -1.70 -34.80
N ASP A 793 -19.67 -2.57 -34.77
CA ASP A 793 -21.05 -2.16 -35.06
C ASP A 793 -21.61 -1.37 -33.86
N ALA A 794 -21.34 -1.81 -32.63
CA ALA A 794 -21.65 -1.09 -31.41
C ALA A 794 -20.88 0.25 -31.32
N LEU A 795 -19.59 0.28 -31.69
CA LEU A 795 -18.78 1.50 -31.71
C LEU A 795 -19.38 2.54 -32.65
N LYS A 796 -19.76 2.10 -33.86
CA LYS A 796 -20.42 2.95 -34.87
C LYS A 796 -21.76 3.47 -34.38
N LEU A 797 -22.58 2.66 -33.71
CA LEU A 797 -23.86 3.11 -33.13
C LEU A 797 -23.65 4.22 -32.10
N VAL A 798 -22.65 4.11 -31.23
CA VAL A 798 -22.29 5.17 -30.28
C VAL A 798 -21.83 6.44 -31.00
N MET A 799 -20.93 6.32 -31.99
CA MET A 799 -20.46 7.44 -32.81
C MET A 799 -21.60 8.17 -33.53
N ASP A 800 -22.54 7.43 -34.13
CA ASP A 800 -23.69 8.01 -34.82
C ASP A 800 -24.69 8.66 -33.85
N VAL A 801 -24.83 8.20 -32.60
CA VAL A 801 -25.59 8.95 -31.57
C VAL A 801 -24.95 10.31 -31.29
N PHE A 802 -23.62 10.38 -31.12
CA PHE A 802 -22.92 11.64 -30.90
C PHE A 802 -22.96 12.55 -32.13
N ARG A 803 -22.84 12.00 -33.35
CA ARG A 803 -23.04 12.75 -34.61
C ARG A 803 -24.41 13.41 -34.65
N ASN A 804 -25.48 12.65 -34.37
CA ASN A 804 -26.85 13.17 -34.37
C ASN A 804 -27.10 14.21 -33.27
N LEU A 805 -26.47 14.07 -32.11
CA LEU A 805 -26.53 15.03 -31.01
C LEU A 805 -25.83 16.36 -31.36
N LEU A 806 -24.65 16.27 -31.98
CA LEU A 806 -23.86 17.43 -32.36
C LEU A 806 -24.48 18.19 -33.54
N GLU A 807 -25.07 17.51 -34.52
CA GLU A 807 -25.81 18.15 -35.62
C GLU A 807 -27.09 18.86 -35.12
N GLN A 808 -27.68 18.43 -34.00
CA GLN A 808 -28.79 19.16 -33.35
C GLN A 808 -28.32 20.39 -32.56
N VAL A 809 -27.12 20.35 -31.98
CA VAL A 809 -26.55 21.45 -31.18
C VAL A 809 -25.88 22.51 -32.06
N GLN A 810 -25.10 22.09 -33.05
CA GLN A 810 -24.28 22.93 -33.93
C GLN A 810 -24.32 22.35 -35.36
N PRO A 811 -25.39 22.62 -36.13
CA PRO A 811 -25.56 22.07 -37.48
C PRO A 811 -24.39 22.38 -38.42
N GLY A 812 -23.92 21.38 -39.18
CA GLY A 812 -22.80 21.51 -40.11
C GLY A 812 -21.41 21.54 -39.47
N LEU A 813 -21.29 21.18 -38.18
CA LEU A 813 -19.99 20.96 -37.54
C LEU A 813 -19.24 19.80 -38.22
N LYS A 814 -18.00 20.05 -38.65
CA LYS A 814 -17.17 19.01 -39.30
C LYS A 814 -16.57 18.08 -38.26
N LEU A 815 -17.18 16.91 -38.10
CA LEU A 815 -16.68 15.84 -37.25
C LEU A 815 -15.67 14.96 -38.03
N PRO A 816 -14.59 14.48 -37.40
CA PRO A 816 -13.55 13.64 -38.02
C PRO A 816 -13.87 12.13 -37.95
N PHE A 817 -15.07 11.79 -37.47
CA PHE A 817 -15.59 10.46 -37.22
C PHE A 817 -17.02 10.35 -37.80
#